data_AF-A0A143PIK6-F1
#
_entry.id   AF-A0A143PIK6-F1
#
_cell.length_a   1.000
_cell.length_b   1.000
_cell.length_c   1.000
_cell.angle_alpha   90.00
_cell.angle_beta   90.00
_cell.angle_gamma   90.00
#
_symmetry.space_group_name_H-M   'P 1'
#
loop_
_entity.id
_entity.type
_entity.pdbx_description
1 polymer ?
#
loop_
_entity_poly.entity_id
_entity_poly.type
_entity_poly.pdbx_seq_one_letter_code
_entity_poly.pdbx_strand_id
1 'polypeptide(L)'
;MRGALVASTYPLAPILEPPVGTARTTFAGQEAVGVFRATQYLLRRLENASDGVQGTSLVTDPRDPRVAESHQVWLSVIGSDAFWPLRVAPAPGNTGRRLRATASTWLILLACLLFVGVFIVSAIRALLAPRQSRSSGIATDAGRRDYGVLAAPSGTKWTGVAHAFAVAQAGAVVSVLTFGAVFILLSRVYGETSLATTVIALVAWGLMIILSLVVAFDAVHRVRHDAVPALKESAKGLVGRCKAGGDANDLRNVAALLLWALLYITTVWAAVALGAWMLNDVTASQPALQTITYKRLLAGGIVSPVSGLLCICCALLVPILWDRNRGTLLADGYQHYEQTSPCFRYLLGAATDEDTNLRSLAFSLDAPLRSLTLRRVSFVVVVAIALYVALRWHGFSLDGKAFSQFLWLATFGVLLRALVQLIQAIESWRHLSEALGRIKHEPFIAAAKAVHNKHLAWNVSLFSVRVGHMVPVIRLLQRLAATEWAAQMPDARAAMQIFSDEAARSPKMPAAVSQTWCASWKVVESVLPRVRATLWVPHGAAASAAVTGRPDARCQVTDVELFIALHLAFMLRDMVSRIVCTMGNALTSLGLLVLGHLLYTFQGRSTFLIVDMLFLIAAAATSLWLLVSVERDFVISMLRDTRPGRVEFNATFLRGVAVYVVLPVVAALGAVFPEIGIHFTSVLDPLRQIAGQ
;
A
#
# COMPACT_ATOMS: atom_id res chain seq x y z
N MET A 1 64.94 20.32 1.09
CA MET A 1 64.02 19.74 0.08
C MET A 1 63.00 20.80 -0.31
N ARG A 2 62.79 21.06 -1.61
CA ARG A 2 61.63 21.85 -2.09
C ARG A 2 60.55 20.86 -2.51
N GLY A 3 59.43 20.84 -1.80
CA GLY A 3 58.35 19.90 -2.05
C GLY A 3 57.10 20.23 -1.25
N ALA A 4 55.96 19.70 -1.67
CA ALA A 4 54.69 19.84 -0.99
C ALA A 4 54.38 18.57 -0.17
N LEU A 5 54.00 18.74 1.09
CA LEU A 5 53.45 17.66 1.91
C LEU A 5 51.94 17.58 1.63
N VAL A 6 51.47 16.42 1.18
CA VAL A 6 50.06 16.19 0.87
C VAL A 6 49.52 15.13 1.82
N ALA A 7 48.45 15.48 2.55
CA ALA A 7 47.68 14.55 3.37
C ALA A 7 46.37 14.21 2.66
N SER A 8 46.09 12.92 2.48
CA SER A 8 44.91 12.42 1.76
C SER A 8 44.25 11.28 2.54
N THR A 9 42.93 11.13 2.40
CA THR A 9 42.16 9.99 2.94
C THR A 9 42.18 8.77 2.02
N TYR A 10 42.80 8.88 0.84
CA TYR A 10 43.00 7.81 -0.13
C TYR A 10 44.46 7.79 -0.62
N PRO A 11 45.02 6.62 -0.98
CA PRO A 11 46.38 6.52 -1.48
C PRO A 11 46.51 7.26 -2.81
N LEU A 12 47.41 8.23 -2.88
CA LEU A 12 47.78 8.88 -4.14
C LEU A 12 48.66 7.91 -4.93
N ALA A 13 48.04 7.16 -5.86
CA ALA A 13 48.78 6.44 -6.89
C ALA A 13 49.18 7.44 -7.98
N PRO A 14 50.39 7.34 -8.55
CA PRO A 14 50.80 8.19 -9.66
C PRO A 14 49.96 7.85 -10.90
N ILE A 15 48.88 8.59 -11.13
CA ILE A 15 48.24 8.65 -12.44
C ILE A 15 48.94 9.78 -13.18
N LEU A 16 49.80 9.40 -14.12
CA LEU A 16 50.49 10.29 -15.05
C LEU A 16 49.48 10.87 -16.03
N GLU A 17 48.74 11.92 -15.65
CA GLU A 17 48.16 12.88 -16.61
C GLU A 17 47.62 14.13 -15.85
N PRO A 18 48.08 15.35 -16.17
CA PRO A 18 47.62 16.56 -15.50
C PRO A 18 46.29 17.07 -16.10
N PRO A 19 45.26 17.38 -15.30
CA PRO A 19 44.10 18.12 -15.77
C PRO A 19 44.42 19.63 -15.84
N VAL A 20 44.19 20.23 -17.01
CA VAL A 20 44.23 21.67 -17.25
C VAL A 20 42.87 22.27 -16.90
N GLY A 21 42.83 23.22 -15.96
CA GLY A 21 41.61 24.00 -15.70
C GLY A 21 41.69 24.84 -14.42
N THR A 22 41.71 26.17 -14.57
CA THR A 22 41.79 27.16 -13.50
C THR A 22 40.40 27.58 -13.02
N ALA A 23 39.97 27.10 -11.85
CA ALA A 23 38.94 27.76 -11.04
C ALA A 23 39.14 27.43 -9.55
N ARG A 24 39.59 28.41 -8.77
CA ARG A 24 39.73 28.31 -7.30
C ARG A 24 38.36 28.45 -6.64
N THR A 25 37.75 27.35 -6.24
CA THR A 25 36.81 27.34 -5.11
C THR A 25 37.59 26.93 -3.88
N THR A 26 37.48 27.71 -2.80
CA THR A 26 38.51 27.70 -1.76
C THR A 26 38.60 26.39 -1.00
N PHE A 27 37.57 25.53 -0.94
CA PHE A 27 37.67 24.09 -0.64
C PHE A 27 36.41 23.34 -1.14
N ALA A 28 36.56 22.19 -1.80
CA ALA A 28 35.45 21.47 -2.47
C ALA A 28 34.55 20.60 -1.54
N GLY A 29 34.84 20.52 -0.24
CA GLY A 29 34.04 19.72 0.70
C GLY A 29 34.54 19.76 2.14
N GLN A 30 33.77 19.21 3.09
CA GLN A 30 34.11 19.22 4.53
C GLN A 30 35.40 18.44 4.84
N GLU A 31 35.74 17.44 4.02
CA GLU A 31 36.99 16.69 4.14
C GLU A 31 38.20 17.57 3.82
N ALA A 32 38.11 18.43 2.81
CA ALA A 32 39.17 19.38 2.46
C ALA A 32 39.37 20.46 3.54
N VAL A 33 38.30 20.85 4.25
CA VAL A 33 38.38 21.72 5.44
C VAL A 33 39.01 20.97 6.62
N GLY A 34 38.74 19.67 6.78
CA GLY A 34 39.37 18.81 7.77
C GLY A 34 40.88 18.68 7.55
N VAL A 35 41.29 18.47 6.30
CA VAL A 35 42.71 18.43 5.89
C VAL A 35 43.38 19.78 6.17
N PHE A 36 42.76 20.89 5.79
CA PHE A 36 43.30 22.24 6.07
C PHE A 36 43.51 22.49 7.58
N ARG A 37 42.55 22.09 8.43
CA ARG A 37 42.65 22.24 9.89
C ARG A 37 43.70 21.32 10.50
N ALA A 38 43.83 20.09 10.01
CA ALA A 38 44.89 19.17 10.43
C ALA A 38 46.28 19.71 10.06
N THR A 39 46.41 20.27 8.85
CA THR A 39 47.64 20.95 8.40
C THR A 39 47.96 22.18 9.25
N GLN A 40 46.98 23.03 9.58
CA GLN A 40 47.20 24.18 10.48
C GLN A 40 47.61 23.75 11.90
N TYR A 41 47.03 22.67 12.42
CA TYR A 41 47.40 22.13 13.74
C TYR A 41 48.83 21.59 13.76
N LEU A 42 49.25 20.90 12.70
CA LEU A 42 50.63 20.43 12.53
C LEU A 42 51.63 21.57 12.39
N LEU A 43 51.30 22.62 11.62
CA LEU A 43 52.16 23.80 11.43
C LEU A 43 52.32 24.61 12.73
N ARG A 44 51.24 24.83 13.49
CA ARG A 44 51.31 25.49 14.82
C ARG A 44 52.17 24.72 15.82
N ARG A 45 52.17 23.38 15.74
CA ARG A 45 52.98 22.54 16.63
C ARG A 45 54.45 22.54 16.23
N LEU A 46 54.75 22.70 14.94
CA LEU A 46 56.10 22.90 14.42
C LEU A 46 56.68 24.26 14.81
N GLU A 47 55.87 25.33 14.84
CA GLU A 47 56.28 26.64 15.38
C GLU A 47 56.61 26.57 16.87
N ASN A 48 55.93 25.71 17.64
CA ASN A 48 56.21 25.48 19.06
C ASN A 48 57.26 24.39 19.31
N ALA A 49 57.75 23.70 18.28
CA ALA A 49 58.75 22.64 18.38
C ALA A 49 60.17 23.14 18.02
N SER A 50 60.37 24.46 17.96
CA SER A 50 61.68 25.07 17.73
C SER A 50 62.68 24.87 18.87
N ASP A 51 62.26 24.32 20.02
CA ASP A 51 63.18 23.89 21.07
C ASP A 51 63.40 22.38 20.97
N GLY A 52 64.61 22.02 20.56
CA GLY A 52 64.99 20.73 20.00
C GLY A 52 64.57 19.50 20.81
N VAL A 53 63.82 18.61 20.16
CA VAL A 53 63.70 17.20 20.54
C VAL A 53 63.83 16.35 19.26
N GLN A 54 64.91 15.58 19.18
CA GLN A 54 65.13 14.58 18.13
C GLN A 54 64.10 13.43 18.25
N GLY A 55 63.64 12.99 17.07
CA GLY A 55 62.66 11.95 16.78
C GLY A 55 62.35 10.89 17.85
N THR A 56 61.13 10.94 18.38
CA THR A 56 60.41 9.77 18.85
C THR A 56 59.33 9.40 17.84
N SER A 57 59.30 8.13 17.44
CA SER A 57 58.26 7.56 16.59
C SER A 57 56.89 7.79 17.22
N LEU A 58 55.90 8.24 16.43
CA LEU A 58 54.50 8.39 16.81
C LEU A 58 53.89 7.01 17.11
N VAL A 59 54.22 6.44 18.26
CA VAL A 59 53.48 5.34 18.88
C VAL A 59 52.49 6.00 19.84
N THR A 60 51.29 6.30 19.34
CA THR A 60 50.15 6.59 20.20
C THR A 60 49.87 5.37 21.07
N ASP A 61 49.66 5.57 22.37
CA ASP A 61 49.34 4.52 23.33
C ASP A 61 48.21 3.63 22.80
N PRO A 62 48.45 2.33 22.55
CA PRO A 62 47.43 1.41 22.03
C PRO A 62 46.24 1.20 23.01
N ARG A 63 46.28 1.80 24.19
CA ARG A 63 45.20 1.77 25.19
C ARG A 63 44.26 2.97 25.13
N ASP A 64 44.49 3.97 24.28
CA ASP A 64 43.56 5.09 24.11
C ASP A 64 42.40 4.69 23.16
N PRO A 65 41.17 4.46 23.67
CA PRO A 65 40.03 4.05 22.84
C PRO A 65 39.61 5.12 21.82
N ARG A 66 40.11 6.36 21.92
CA ARG A 66 39.79 7.44 20.98
C ARG A 66 40.54 7.34 19.64
N VAL A 67 41.60 6.54 19.56
CA VAL A 67 42.44 6.39 18.35
C VAL A 67 41.94 5.29 17.41
N ALA A 68 41.06 4.39 17.88
CA ALA A 68 40.58 3.24 17.10
C ALA A 68 39.66 3.59 15.91
N GLU A 69 39.15 4.82 15.84
CA GLU A 69 38.27 5.29 14.75
C GLU A 69 38.92 6.33 13.82
N SER A 70 40.22 6.62 13.96
CA SER A 70 40.86 7.60 13.08
C SER A 70 40.96 7.04 11.65
N HIS A 71 40.24 7.67 10.71
CA HIS A 71 40.40 7.45 9.28
C HIS A 71 41.89 7.47 8.91
N GLN A 72 42.36 6.45 8.18
CA GLN A 72 43.76 6.36 7.76
C GLN A 72 44.11 7.57 6.89
N VAL A 73 44.87 8.51 7.44
CA VAL A 73 45.41 9.64 6.69
C VAL A 73 46.74 9.19 6.08
N TRP A 74 46.80 9.18 4.77
CA TRP A 74 48.01 8.92 4.00
C TRP A 74 48.81 10.23 3.90
N LEU A 75 50.06 10.20 4.31
CA LEU A 75 50.99 11.32 4.14
C LEU A 75 51.91 10.99 2.96
N SER A 76 51.98 11.89 1.99
CA SER A 76 52.88 11.78 0.85
C SER A 76 53.72 13.04 0.75
N VAL A 77 55.02 12.87 0.49
CA VAL A 77 55.92 13.99 0.20
C VAL A 77 56.12 14.04 -1.31
N ILE A 78 55.74 15.15 -1.93
CA ILE A 78 55.92 15.40 -3.36
C ILE A 78 57.07 16.38 -3.51
N GLY A 79 58.26 15.87 -3.85
CA GLY A 79 59.40 16.69 -4.26
C GLY A 79 59.29 17.10 -5.73
N SER A 80 60.15 18.02 -6.19
CA SER A 80 60.21 18.38 -7.61
C SER A 80 60.56 17.19 -8.52
N ASP A 81 61.29 16.21 -7.98
CA ASP A 81 61.90 15.12 -8.78
C ASP A 81 61.50 13.71 -8.29
N ALA A 82 60.70 13.60 -7.21
CA ALA A 82 60.35 12.31 -6.61
C ALA A 82 59.05 12.36 -5.80
N PHE A 83 58.33 11.24 -5.78
CA PHE A 83 57.18 10.99 -4.91
C PHE A 83 57.55 9.96 -3.84
N TRP A 84 57.41 10.32 -2.57
CA TRP A 84 57.67 9.41 -1.45
C TRP A 84 56.40 9.18 -0.63
N PRO A 85 55.76 8.00 -0.74
CA PRO A 85 54.64 7.65 0.12
C PRO A 85 55.16 7.31 1.52
N LEU A 86 54.73 8.08 2.53
CA LEU A 86 55.01 7.77 3.94
C LEU A 86 53.86 6.90 4.46
N ARG A 87 54.12 5.60 4.57
CA ARG A 87 53.14 4.63 5.09
C ARG A 87 53.01 4.79 6.60
N VAL A 88 51.81 5.12 7.09
CA VAL A 88 51.49 5.00 8.52
C VAL A 88 51.16 3.54 8.79
N ALA A 89 52.00 2.85 9.58
CA ALA A 89 51.77 1.45 9.91
C ALA A 89 50.52 1.30 10.81
N PRO A 90 49.59 0.38 10.51
CA PRO A 90 48.50 0.09 11.43
C PRO A 90 49.05 -0.59 12.69
N ALA A 91 48.57 -0.16 13.86
CA ALA A 91 48.93 -0.77 15.13
C ALA A 91 48.53 -2.28 15.14
N PRO A 92 49.36 -3.18 15.68
CA PRO A 92 49.05 -4.60 15.74
C PRO A 92 47.87 -4.86 16.69
N GLY A 93 46.68 -5.04 16.11
CA GLY A 93 45.42 -5.25 16.83
C GLY A 93 45.03 -6.73 16.97
N ASN A 94 44.86 -7.14 18.23
CA ASN A 94 44.44 -8.46 18.74
C ASN A 94 43.25 -9.11 17.98
N THR A 95 43.51 -10.16 17.20
CA THR A 95 42.52 -10.92 16.41
C THR A 95 41.70 -11.93 17.24
N GLY A 96 42.05 -12.20 18.51
CA GLY A 96 41.47 -13.28 19.31
C GLY A 96 40.05 -13.06 19.88
N ARG A 97 39.53 -11.82 19.95
CA ARG A 97 38.21 -11.55 20.56
C ARG A 97 37.02 -11.51 19.59
N ARG A 98 37.24 -11.45 18.27
CA ARG A 98 36.14 -11.32 17.28
C ARG A 98 35.34 -12.60 17.02
N LEU A 99 35.89 -13.79 17.32
CA LEU A 99 35.23 -15.07 17.02
C LEU A 99 34.15 -15.50 18.04
N ARG A 100 34.16 -14.99 19.27
CA ARG A 100 33.11 -15.32 20.28
C ARG A 100 31.85 -14.44 20.18
N ALA A 101 31.96 -13.21 19.67
CA ALA A 101 30.82 -12.31 19.51
C ALA A 101 29.94 -12.66 18.28
N THR A 102 30.51 -13.29 17.26
CA THR A 102 29.75 -13.69 16.06
C THR A 102 28.83 -14.87 16.34
N ALA A 103 29.26 -15.86 17.14
CA ALA A 103 28.46 -17.04 17.45
C ALA A 103 27.19 -16.72 18.26
N SER A 104 27.28 -15.83 19.26
CA SER A 104 26.12 -15.41 20.06
C SER A 104 25.12 -14.59 19.24
N THR A 105 25.60 -13.74 18.33
CA THR A 105 24.75 -12.94 17.44
C THR A 105 23.94 -13.80 16.47
N TRP A 106 24.52 -14.90 15.96
CA TRP A 106 23.81 -15.84 15.08
C TRP A 106 22.74 -16.66 15.82
N LEU A 107 22.99 -17.06 17.07
CA LEU A 107 22.00 -17.77 17.90
C LEU A 107 20.79 -16.89 18.25
N ILE A 108 21.01 -15.61 18.56
CA ILE A 108 19.93 -14.65 18.84
C ILE A 108 19.10 -14.39 17.59
N LEU A 109 19.75 -14.24 16.43
CA LEU A 109 19.06 -13.97 15.16
C LEU A 109 18.26 -15.19 14.68
N LEU A 110 18.77 -16.41 14.92
CA LEU A 110 18.05 -17.67 14.68
C LEU A 110 16.81 -17.80 15.61
N ALA A 111 16.95 -17.46 16.89
CA ALA A 111 15.85 -17.49 17.85
C ALA A 111 14.73 -16.49 17.48
N CYS A 112 15.10 -15.26 17.06
CA CYS A 112 14.13 -14.27 16.58
C CYS A 112 13.41 -14.72 15.31
N LEU A 113 14.13 -15.32 14.35
CA LEU A 113 13.51 -15.82 13.10
C LEU A 113 12.58 -17.01 13.33
N LEU A 114 12.96 -17.94 14.21
CA LEU A 114 12.09 -19.05 14.60
C LEU A 114 10.82 -18.55 15.32
N PHE A 115 10.96 -17.56 16.20
CA PHE A 115 9.82 -16.98 16.92
C PHE A 115 8.85 -16.23 16.00
N VAL A 116 9.36 -15.43 15.07
CA VAL A 116 8.55 -14.75 14.04
C VAL A 116 7.88 -15.78 13.11
N GLY A 117 8.58 -16.86 12.75
CA GLY A 117 8.02 -17.95 11.97
C GLY A 117 6.84 -18.64 12.67
N VAL A 118 6.98 -18.95 13.97
CA VAL A 118 5.89 -19.54 14.78
C VAL A 118 4.72 -18.58 14.92
N PHE A 119 4.96 -17.28 15.06
CA PHE A 119 3.91 -16.27 15.12
C PHE A 119 3.14 -16.13 13.80
N ILE A 120 3.84 -16.08 12.67
CA ILE A 120 3.23 -16.03 11.33
C ILE A 120 2.42 -17.30 11.07
N VAL A 121 2.95 -18.48 11.39
CA VAL A 121 2.23 -19.75 11.23
C VAL A 121 1.00 -19.79 12.12
N SER A 122 1.07 -19.30 13.37
CA SER A 122 -0.07 -19.25 14.29
C SER A 122 -1.15 -18.26 13.83
N ALA A 123 -0.75 -17.08 13.31
CA ALA A 123 -1.66 -16.10 12.73
C ALA A 123 -2.35 -16.64 11.46
N ILE A 124 -1.59 -17.32 10.60
CA ILE A 124 -2.12 -18.00 9.41
C ILE A 124 -3.08 -19.13 9.82
N ARG A 125 -2.75 -19.94 10.83
CA ARG A 125 -3.62 -21.03 11.32
C ARG A 125 -4.91 -20.50 11.96
N ALA A 126 -4.85 -19.37 12.66
CA ALA A 126 -6.03 -18.69 13.21
C ALA A 126 -6.91 -18.07 12.10
N LEU A 127 -6.31 -17.57 11.02
CA LEU A 127 -7.01 -17.06 9.85
C LEU A 127 -7.59 -18.16 8.95
N LEU A 128 -6.96 -19.34 8.94
CA LEU A 128 -7.36 -20.51 8.14
C LEU A 128 -8.21 -21.52 8.93
N ALA A 129 -8.44 -21.32 10.23
CA ALA A 129 -9.33 -22.18 11.01
C ALA A 129 -10.71 -22.16 10.33
N PRO A 130 -11.21 -23.31 9.84
CA PRO A 130 -12.47 -23.36 9.14
C PRO A 130 -13.56 -22.86 10.10
N ARG A 131 -14.17 -21.73 9.77
CA ARG A 131 -15.47 -21.39 10.36
C ARG A 131 -16.35 -22.57 10.04
N GLN A 132 -16.74 -23.34 11.06
CA GLN A 132 -17.76 -24.37 10.93
C GLN A 132 -19.00 -23.69 10.36
N SER A 133 -19.14 -23.82 9.04
CA SER A 133 -20.37 -23.60 8.32
C SER A 133 -21.32 -24.64 8.87
N ARG A 134 -22.07 -24.25 9.90
CA ARG A 134 -23.23 -25.00 10.36
C ARG A 134 -24.14 -25.07 9.14
N SER A 135 -24.15 -26.22 8.47
CA SER A 135 -25.25 -26.58 7.59
C SER A 135 -26.48 -26.53 8.47
N SER A 136 -27.25 -25.45 8.36
CA SER A 136 -28.65 -25.49 8.71
C SER A 136 -29.26 -26.51 7.76
N GLY A 137 -29.36 -27.76 8.22
CA GLY A 137 -30.26 -28.72 7.63
C GLY A 137 -31.61 -28.04 7.57
N ILE A 138 -32.03 -27.68 6.36
CA ILE A 138 -33.41 -27.34 6.06
C ILE A 138 -34.15 -28.66 6.21
N ALA A 139 -34.52 -28.97 7.45
CA ALA A 139 -35.59 -29.91 7.72
C ALA A 139 -36.85 -29.22 7.18
N THR A 140 -37.26 -29.63 5.99
CA THR A 140 -38.63 -29.50 5.53
C THR A 140 -39.49 -30.24 6.54
N ASP A 141 -40.13 -29.53 7.45
CA ASP A 141 -41.26 -30.09 8.18
C ASP A 141 -42.37 -29.06 8.32
N ALA A 142 -43.52 -29.47 7.81
CA ALA A 142 -44.72 -28.67 7.72
C ALA A 142 -45.40 -28.64 9.09
N GLY A 143 -45.65 -27.43 9.58
CA GLY A 143 -46.63 -27.20 10.64
C GLY A 143 -46.04 -27.01 12.04
N ARG A 144 -45.81 -25.75 12.42
CA ARG A 144 -46.07 -25.31 13.79
C ARG A 144 -46.34 -23.81 13.89
N ARG A 145 -47.52 -23.52 14.43
CA ARG A 145 -48.04 -22.20 14.80
C ARG A 145 -47.24 -21.56 15.93
N ASP A 146 -47.28 -20.23 15.96
CA ASP A 146 -47.24 -19.34 17.12
C ASP A 146 -46.25 -19.66 18.25
N TYR A 147 -45.07 -19.04 18.21
CA TYR A 147 -44.44 -18.49 19.42
C TYR A 147 -43.68 -17.20 19.09
N GLY A 148 -43.88 -16.22 19.97
CA GLY A 148 -43.43 -14.84 19.84
C GLY A 148 -41.93 -14.67 19.68
N VAL A 149 -41.60 -13.65 18.89
CA VAL A 149 -40.28 -13.11 18.60
C VAL A 149 -39.62 -12.61 19.89
N LEU A 150 -38.75 -13.42 20.49
CA LEU A 150 -37.62 -12.97 21.31
C LEU A 150 -36.42 -13.89 20.99
N ALA A 151 -35.88 -13.75 19.79
CA ALA A 151 -34.55 -14.26 19.50
C ALA A 151 -33.53 -13.39 20.25
N ALA A 152 -32.90 -13.97 21.28
CA ALA A 152 -31.79 -13.34 21.98
C ALA A 152 -30.69 -12.94 20.98
N PRO A 153 -30.11 -11.72 21.07
CA PRO A 153 -29.00 -11.35 20.22
C PRO A 153 -27.80 -12.23 20.59
N SER A 154 -27.46 -13.16 19.70
CA SER A 154 -26.34 -14.09 19.87
C SER A 154 -25.06 -13.32 20.23
N GLY A 155 -24.47 -13.62 21.40
CA GLY A 155 -23.27 -12.98 21.97
C GLY A 155 -21.96 -13.16 21.18
N THR A 156 -22.02 -13.52 19.90
CA THR A 156 -20.87 -13.87 19.06
C THR A 156 -20.27 -12.70 18.28
N LYS A 157 -20.95 -11.55 18.20
CA LYS A 157 -20.36 -10.31 17.62
C LYS A 157 -19.26 -9.73 18.53
N TRP A 158 -19.41 -9.84 19.85
CA TRP A 158 -18.45 -9.28 20.81
C TRP A 158 -17.18 -10.11 20.95
N THR A 159 -17.27 -11.43 20.81
CA THR A 159 -16.10 -12.32 20.90
C THR A 159 -15.12 -12.11 19.74
N GLY A 160 -15.62 -11.81 18.54
CA GLY A 160 -14.76 -11.50 17.38
C GLY A 160 -13.99 -10.18 17.54
N VAL A 161 -14.64 -9.15 18.08
CA VAL A 161 -14.00 -7.85 18.35
C VAL A 161 -13.02 -7.96 19.51
N ALA A 162 -13.41 -8.64 20.60
CA ALA A 162 -12.52 -8.88 21.75
C ALA A 162 -11.29 -9.72 21.37
N HIS A 163 -11.45 -10.73 20.50
CA HIS A 163 -10.35 -11.57 20.03
C HIS A 163 -9.39 -10.80 19.12
N ALA A 164 -9.89 -10.00 18.18
CA ALA A 164 -9.05 -9.15 17.33
C ALA A 164 -8.26 -8.12 18.17
N PHE A 165 -8.89 -7.56 19.22
CA PHE A 165 -8.25 -6.63 20.13
C PHE A 165 -7.18 -7.31 21.00
N ALA A 166 -7.48 -8.50 21.53
CA ALA A 166 -6.54 -9.31 22.31
C ALA A 166 -5.30 -9.74 21.50
N VAL A 167 -5.49 -10.11 20.23
CA VAL A 167 -4.37 -10.47 19.32
C VAL A 167 -3.49 -9.25 19.01
N ALA A 168 -4.10 -8.07 18.79
CA ALA A 168 -3.34 -6.83 18.56
C ALA A 168 -2.55 -6.40 19.81
N GLN A 169 -3.13 -6.55 21.00
CA GLN A 169 -2.46 -6.23 22.27
C GLN A 169 -1.37 -7.22 22.64
N ALA A 170 -1.60 -8.53 22.45
CA ALA A 170 -0.55 -9.53 22.62
C ALA A 170 0.63 -9.24 21.69
N GLY A 171 0.36 -8.83 20.45
CA GLY A 171 1.38 -8.37 19.51
C GLY A 171 2.15 -7.14 20.03
N ALA A 172 1.46 -6.13 20.55
CA ALA A 172 2.08 -4.90 21.07
C ALA A 172 2.91 -5.14 22.35
N VAL A 173 2.38 -5.89 23.32
CA VAL A 173 3.07 -6.24 24.58
C VAL A 173 4.29 -7.10 24.31
N VAL A 174 4.16 -8.13 23.45
CA VAL A 174 5.30 -8.95 23.03
C VAL A 174 6.34 -8.09 22.33
N SER A 175 5.94 -7.14 21.48
CA SER A 175 6.88 -6.23 20.80
C SER A 175 7.66 -5.33 21.77
N VAL A 176 6.99 -4.77 22.78
CA VAL A 176 7.61 -3.92 23.81
C VAL A 176 8.53 -4.73 24.72
N LEU A 177 8.12 -5.91 25.17
CA LEU A 177 8.94 -6.78 26.01
C LEU A 177 10.15 -7.35 25.24
N THR A 178 9.97 -7.72 23.97
CA THR A 178 11.07 -8.19 23.11
C THR A 178 12.06 -7.06 22.86
N PHE A 179 11.58 -5.82 22.67
CA PHE A 179 12.43 -4.65 22.54
C PHE A 179 13.21 -4.33 23.83
N GLY A 180 12.54 -4.30 24.99
CA GLY A 180 13.19 -4.08 26.27
C GLY A 180 14.25 -5.14 26.60
N ALA A 181 13.94 -6.42 26.33
CA ALA A 181 14.88 -7.52 26.50
C ALA A 181 16.08 -7.40 25.56
N VAL A 182 15.86 -7.08 24.27
CA VAL A 182 16.93 -6.86 23.28
C VAL A 182 17.77 -5.65 23.63
N PHE A 183 17.17 -4.55 24.08
CA PHE A 183 17.89 -3.34 24.49
C PHE A 183 18.75 -3.57 25.75
N ILE A 184 18.23 -4.25 26.77
CA ILE A 184 18.98 -4.64 27.98
C ILE A 184 20.10 -5.63 27.65
N LEU A 185 19.87 -6.56 26.72
CA LEU A 185 20.93 -7.48 26.27
C LEU A 185 22.03 -6.74 25.51
N LEU A 186 21.65 -5.85 24.58
CA LEU A 186 22.60 -5.07 23.79
C LEU A 186 23.40 -4.09 24.65
N SER A 187 22.78 -3.44 25.64
CA SER A 187 23.49 -2.54 26.57
C SER A 187 24.47 -3.30 27.47
N ARG A 188 24.12 -4.50 27.94
CA ARG A 188 25.04 -5.34 28.74
C ARG A 188 26.17 -5.97 27.91
N VAL A 189 25.93 -6.31 26.65
CA VAL A 189 26.93 -6.97 25.80
C VAL A 189 27.96 -5.97 25.25
N TYR A 190 27.58 -4.72 25.00
CA TYR A 190 28.45 -3.77 24.31
C TYR A 190 29.11 -2.69 25.18
N GLY A 191 28.74 -2.53 26.46
CA GLY A 191 29.45 -1.69 27.45
C GLY A 191 29.36 -0.18 27.22
N GLU A 192 29.40 0.27 25.98
CA GLU A 192 29.13 1.62 25.50
C GLU A 192 28.34 1.47 24.20
N THR A 193 27.03 1.72 24.25
CA THR A 193 26.17 1.63 23.06
C THR A 193 26.54 2.74 22.08
N SER A 194 27.14 2.37 20.95
CA SER A 194 27.41 3.31 19.86
C SER A 194 26.11 4.03 19.44
N LEU A 195 26.21 5.32 19.11
CA LEU A 195 25.06 6.14 18.68
C LEU A 195 24.21 5.45 17.59
N ALA A 196 24.86 4.70 16.70
CA ALA A 196 24.23 3.94 15.62
C ALA A 196 23.28 2.86 16.14
N THR A 197 23.68 2.07 17.15
CA THR A 197 22.82 1.04 17.76
C THR A 197 21.57 1.64 18.42
N THR A 198 21.70 2.81 19.02
CA THR A 198 20.59 3.53 19.67
C THR A 198 19.62 4.11 18.63
N VAL A 199 20.14 4.68 17.53
CA VAL A 199 19.33 5.21 16.43
C VAL A 199 18.57 4.09 15.71
N ILE A 200 19.21 2.94 15.46
CA ILE A 200 18.55 1.77 14.86
C ILE A 200 17.42 1.25 15.75
N ALA A 201 17.65 1.16 17.06
CA ALA A 201 16.63 0.75 18.02
C ALA A 201 15.46 1.74 18.05
N LEU A 202 15.74 3.05 18.02
CA LEU A 202 14.73 4.11 17.96
C LEU A 202 13.89 4.08 16.67
N VAL A 203 14.51 3.85 15.51
CA VAL A 203 13.80 3.78 14.22
C VAL A 203 12.93 2.53 14.12
N ALA A 204 13.45 1.36 14.51
CA ALA A 204 12.67 0.12 14.55
C ALA A 204 11.47 0.24 15.49
N TRP A 205 11.66 0.92 16.63
CA TRP A 205 10.61 1.16 17.59
C TRP A 205 9.60 2.22 17.12
N GLY A 206 10.04 3.30 16.49
CA GLY A 206 9.15 4.29 15.86
C GLY A 206 8.25 3.66 14.78
N LEU A 207 8.78 2.74 13.96
CA LEU A 207 8.00 1.97 13.00
C LEU A 207 6.98 1.05 13.68
N MET A 208 7.35 0.38 14.77
CA MET A 208 6.42 -0.45 15.56
C MET A 208 5.33 0.38 16.24
N ILE A 209 5.65 1.60 16.70
CA ILE A 209 4.67 2.56 17.22
C ILE A 209 3.71 3.01 16.12
N ILE A 210 4.21 3.37 14.94
CA ILE A 210 3.37 3.76 13.79
C ILE A 210 2.46 2.61 13.38
N LEU A 211 2.98 1.38 13.30
CA LEU A 211 2.19 0.20 12.96
C LEU A 211 1.10 -0.06 14.02
N SER A 212 1.45 0.08 15.29
CA SER A 212 0.52 -0.07 16.42
C SER A 212 -0.55 1.03 16.41
N LEU A 213 -0.16 2.28 16.16
CA LEU A 213 -1.04 3.44 16.02
C LEU A 213 -2.02 3.26 14.86
N VAL A 214 -1.58 2.72 13.73
CA VAL A 214 -2.44 2.44 12.57
C VAL A 214 -3.47 1.35 12.89
N VAL A 215 -3.05 0.29 13.59
CA VAL A 215 -3.96 -0.78 14.06
C VAL A 215 -4.96 -0.25 15.10
N ALA A 216 -4.54 0.67 15.98
CA ALA A 216 -5.44 1.24 16.96
C ALA A 216 -6.31 2.37 16.45
N PHE A 217 -5.85 3.19 15.50
CA PHE A 217 -6.73 4.10 14.80
C PHE A 217 -7.81 3.33 14.06
N ASP A 218 -7.50 2.13 13.54
CA ASP A 218 -8.50 1.22 12.98
C ASP A 218 -9.47 0.69 14.02
N ALA A 219 -8.98 0.21 15.16
CA ALA A 219 -9.84 -0.24 16.24
C ALA A 219 -10.73 0.91 16.78
N VAL A 220 -10.18 2.11 16.98
CA VAL A 220 -10.89 3.30 17.46
C VAL A 220 -11.86 3.83 16.40
N HIS A 221 -11.53 3.78 15.11
CA HIS A 221 -12.44 4.20 14.04
C HIS A 221 -13.62 3.24 13.90
N ARG A 222 -13.39 1.92 13.93
CA ARG A 222 -14.47 0.91 13.96
C ARG A 222 -15.28 1.02 15.24
N VAL A 223 -14.63 1.25 16.38
CA VAL A 223 -15.32 1.51 17.64
C VAL A 223 -16.15 2.78 17.50
N ARG A 224 -15.65 3.87 16.91
CA ARG A 224 -16.39 5.14 16.79
C ARG A 224 -17.56 5.09 15.82
N HIS A 225 -17.45 4.38 14.70
CA HIS A 225 -18.50 4.34 13.68
C HIS A 225 -19.49 3.19 13.86
N ASP A 226 -19.01 2.01 14.28
CA ASP A 226 -19.85 0.82 14.40
C ASP A 226 -20.22 0.56 15.86
N ALA A 227 -19.24 0.66 16.76
CA ALA A 227 -19.45 0.29 18.16
C ALA A 227 -20.00 1.41 19.03
N VAL A 228 -19.75 2.70 18.78
CA VAL A 228 -20.14 3.84 19.64
C VAL A 228 -21.62 4.16 19.48
N PRO A 229 -22.22 4.17 18.27
CA PRO A 229 -23.68 4.22 18.14
C PRO A 229 -24.33 2.99 18.79
N ALA A 230 -23.78 1.79 18.56
CA ALA A 230 -24.26 0.56 19.16
C ALA A 230 -24.06 0.50 20.70
N LEU A 231 -22.99 1.10 21.24
CA LEU A 231 -22.67 1.25 22.66
C LEU A 231 -23.55 2.34 23.27
N LYS A 232 -23.90 3.40 22.54
CA LYS A 232 -24.79 4.46 23.02
C LYS A 232 -26.23 3.94 23.12
N GLU A 233 -26.68 3.12 22.18
CA GLU A 233 -27.95 2.39 22.29
C GLU A 233 -27.88 1.28 23.34
N SER A 234 -26.82 0.47 23.35
CA SER A 234 -26.65 -0.62 24.32
C SER A 234 -26.47 -0.11 25.74
N ALA A 235 -25.78 1.02 25.96
CA ALA A 235 -25.60 1.66 27.27
C ALA A 235 -26.89 2.33 27.76
N LYS A 236 -27.70 2.94 26.88
CA LYS A 236 -29.06 3.37 27.25
C LYS A 236 -29.92 2.17 27.68
N GLY A 237 -29.81 1.05 26.97
CA GLY A 237 -30.46 -0.21 27.34
C GLY A 237 -29.86 -0.91 28.58
N LEU A 238 -28.56 -0.75 28.84
CA LEU A 238 -27.87 -1.32 30.01
C LEU A 238 -28.17 -0.51 31.27
N VAL A 239 -28.22 0.82 31.19
CA VAL A 239 -28.62 1.69 32.31
C VAL A 239 -30.08 1.44 32.68
N GLY A 240 -30.95 1.15 31.70
CA GLY A 240 -32.31 0.68 31.95
C GLY A 240 -32.36 -0.69 32.63
N ARG A 241 -31.54 -1.65 32.18
CA ARG A 241 -31.49 -3.02 32.72
C ARG A 241 -30.81 -3.13 34.09
N CYS A 242 -29.79 -2.32 34.38
CA CYS A 242 -29.15 -2.27 35.70
C CYS A 242 -30.04 -1.65 36.78
N LYS A 243 -30.96 -0.74 36.43
CA LYS A 243 -32.04 -0.31 37.35
C LYS A 243 -33.06 -1.40 37.65
N ALA A 244 -33.13 -2.44 36.80
CA ALA A 244 -34.06 -3.56 36.93
C ALA A 244 -33.40 -4.86 37.45
N GLY A 245 -32.23 -4.77 38.10
CA GLY A 245 -31.54 -5.95 38.66
C GLY A 245 -30.75 -6.79 37.64
N GLY A 246 -30.32 -6.18 36.53
CA GLY A 246 -29.51 -6.85 35.50
C GLY A 246 -28.14 -7.33 35.99
N ASP A 247 -27.71 -8.45 35.39
CA ASP A 247 -26.57 -9.28 35.77
C ASP A 247 -25.22 -8.53 35.73
N ALA A 248 -24.44 -8.64 36.82
CA ALA A 248 -23.23 -7.85 37.07
C ALA A 248 -22.11 -8.09 36.04
N ASN A 249 -22.21 -9.15 35.25
CA ASN A 249 -21.23 -9.53 34.24
C ASN A 249 -21.18 -8.60 33.02
N ASP A 250 -22.31 -7.99 32.62
CA ASP A 250 -22.32 -7.06 31.49
C ASP A 250 -21.63 -5.73 31.81
N LEU A 251 -21.80 -5.24 33.05
CA LEU A 251 -21.11 -4.04 33.52
C LEU A 251 -19.59 -4.28 33.64
N ARG A 252 -19.19 -5.49 34.08
CA ARG A 252 -17.77 -5.91 34.11
C ARG A 252 -17.16 -5.96 32.72
N ASN A 253 -17.87 -6.44 31.71
CA ASN A 253 -17.35 -6.52 30.34
C ASN A 253 -17.15 -5.12 29.72
N VAL A 254 -18.07 -4.18 29.95
CA VAL A 254 -17.93 -2.80 29.49
C VAL A 254 -16.82 -2.06 30.25
N ALA A 255 -16.76 -2.22 31.58
CA ALA A 255 -15.69 -1.65 32.40
C ALA A 255 -14.31 -2.20 32.02
N ALA A 256 -14.21 -3.51 31.73
CA ALA A 256 -12.98 -4.12 31.24
C ALA A 256 -12.58 -3.52 29.88
N LEU A 257 -13.51 -3.38 28.92
CA LEU A 257 -13.20 -2.85 27.58
C LEU A 257 -12.73 -1.38 27.64
N LEU A 258 -13.33 -0.57 28.53
CA LEU A 258 -12.90 0.81 28.79
C LEU A 258 -11.54 0.86 29.50
N LEU A 259 -11.29 0.01 30.51
CA LEU A 259 -10.00 -0.11 31.18
C LEU A 259 -8.89 -0.53 30.20
N TRP A 260 -9.20 -1.45 29.29
CA TRP A 260 -8.28 -1.91 28.24
C TRP A 260 -7.98 -0.84 27.18
N ALA A 261 -8.98 -0.04 26.78
CA ALA A 261 -8.76 1.10 25.88
C ALA A 261 -7.90 2.19 26.55
N LEU A 262 -8.12 2.46 27.84
CA LEU A 262 -7.34 3.42 28.62
C LEU A 262 -5.87 2.98 28.76
N LEU A 263 -5.64 1.69 29.02
CA LEU A 263 -4.31 1.08 29.05
C LEU A 263 -3.61 1.17 27.68
N TYR A 264 -4.32 0.91 26.59
CA TYR A 264 -3.74 1.01 25.24
C TYR A 264 -3.31 2.45 24.91
N ILE A 265 -4.16 3.44 25.19
CA ILE A 265 -3.86 4.86 24.97
C ILE A 265 -2.67 5.30 25.81
N THR A 266 -2.61 4.91 27.09
CA THR A 266 -1.47 5.23 27.95
C THR A 266 -0.18 4.54 27.50
N THR A 267 -0.24 3.33 26.93
CA THR A 267 0.97 2.64 26.41
C THR A 267 1.52 3.31 25.16
N VAL A 268 0.65 3.73 24.23
CA VAL A 268 1.06 4.49 23.03
C VAL A 268 1.64 5.86 23.41
N TRP A 269 1.00 6.57 24.34
CA TRP A 269 1.52 7.86 24.82
C TRP A 269 2.80 7.69 25.63
N ALA A 270 2.96 6.64 26.41
CA ALA A 270 4.23 6.31 27.08
C ALA A 270 5.34 6.01 26.08
N ALA A 271 5.03 5.35 24.94
CA ALA A 271 5.99 5.12 23.87
C ALA A 271 6.34 6.42 23.12
N VAL A 272 5.37 7.27 22.79
CA VAL A 272 5.67 8.59 22.20
C VAL A 272 6.48 9.46 23.18
N ALA A 273 6.13 9.47 24.47
CA ALA A 273 6.83 10.22 25.51
C ALA A 273 8.24 9.68 25.77
N LEU A 274 8.45 8.37 25.75
CA LEU A 274 9.77 7.74 25.88
C LEU A 274 10.63 8.00 24.63
N GLY A 275 10.04 8.06 23.44
CA GLY A 275 10.73 8.45 22.21
C GLY A 275 11.14 9.91 22.19
N ALA A 276 10.24 10.79 22.62
CA ALA A 276 10.53 12.19 22.82
C ALA A 276 11.59 12.40 23.91
N TRP A 277 11.53 11.64 25.02
CA TRP A 277 12.52 11.67 26.09
C TRP A 277 13.88 11.17 25.62
N MET A 278 13.97 10.08 24.86
CA MET A 278 15.23 9.59 24.28
C MET A 278 15.80 10.51 23.21
N LEU A 279 14.94 11.11 22.37
CA LEU A 279 15.39 12.15 21.43
C LEU A 279 15.93 13.36 22.21
N ASN A 280 15.25 13.74 23.30
CA ASN A 280 15.71 14.80 24.19
C ASN A 280 17.03 14.44 24.88
N ASP A 281 17.21 13.21 25.37
CA ASP A 281 18.42 12.75 26.07
C ASP A 281 19.64 12.64 25.12
N VAL A 282 19.43 12.14 23.90
CA VAL A 282 20.46 12.14 22.84
C VAL A 282 20.83 13.57 22.42
N THR A 283 19.87 14.49 22.41
CA THR A 283 20.14 15.90 22.07
C THR A 283 20.70 16.72 23.25
N ALA A 284 20.37 16.37 24.49
CA ALA A 284 20.83 17.03 25.71
C ALA A 284 22.25 16.59 26.10
N SER A 285 22.64 15.36 25.77
CA SER A 285 24.00 14.86 25.98
C SER A 285 25.04 15.46 25.01
N GLN A 286 24.63 16.12 23.91
CA GLN A 286 25.54 16.82 22.99
C GLN A 286 24.97 18.16 22.46
N PRO A 287 25.08 19.26 23.24
CA PRO A 287 24.50 20.56 22.86
C PRO A 287 25.07 21.16 21.56
N ALA A 288 26.27 20.76 21.14
CA ALA A 288 26.87 21.21 19.87
C ALA A 288 26.19 20.64 18.61
N LEU A 289 25.47 19.51 18.71
CA LEU A 289 24.77 18.89 17.58
C LEU A 289 23.36 19.46 17.35
N GLN A 290 22.72 20.09 18.34
CA GLN A 290 21.36 20.61 18.20
C GLN A 290 21.22 21.68 17.10
N THR A 291 22.16 22.63 17.03
CA THR A 291 22.16 23.69 16.02
C THR A 291 22.53 23.20 14.62
N ILE A 292 23.31 22.13 14.50
CA ILE A 292 23.75 21.58 13.21
C ILE A 292 22.68 20.64 12.63
N THR A 293 21.99 19.88 13.48
CA THR A 293 21.04 18.86 13.04
C THR A 293 19.73 19.48 12.54
N TYR A 294 19.18 20.50 13.22
CA TYR A 294 17.95 21.16 12.75
C TYR A 294 18.15 21.91 11.43
N LYS A 295 19.29 22.62 11.29
CA LYS A 295 19.66 23.24 10.02
C LYS A 295 20.02 22.22 8.95
N ARG A 296 20.60 21.05 9.24
CA ARG A 296 20.83 19.99 8.24
C ARG A 296 19.57 19.22 7.88
N LEU A 297 18.59 19.13 8.78
CA LEU A 297 17.29 18.51 8.47
C LEU A 297 16.42 19.44 7.60
N LEU A 298 16.49 20.76 7.83
CA LEU A 298 15.74 21.77 7.07
C LEU A 298 16.49 22.34 5.85
N ALA A 299 17.82 22.33 5.84
CA ALA A 299 18.67 22.83 4.75
C ALA A 299 19.48 21.73 4.04
N GLY A 300 19.41 20.49 4.50
CA GLY A 300 19.89 19.34 3.74
C GLY A 300 18.97 19.19 2.54
N GLY A 301 19.49 19.45 1.35
CA GLY A 301 18.73 19.48 0.10
C GLY A 301 17.93 18.22 -0.15
N ILE A 302 17.13 18.26 -1.21
CA ILE A 302 16.24 17.19 -1.72
C ILE A 302 16.84 15.78 -1.56
N VAL A 303 18.17 15.64 -1.68
CA VAL A 303 18.94 14.41 -1.42
C VAL A 303 19.25 14.27 0.08
N SER A 304 18.34 13.67 0.85
CA SER A 304 18.51 13.36 2.28
C SER A 304 18.06 11.93 2.59
N PRO A 305 18.74 11.20 3.51
CA PRO A 305 18.32 9.88 3.96
C PRO A 305 16.88 9.87 4.48
N VAL A 306 16.46 10.94 5.16
CA VAL A 306 15.10 11.06 5.71
C VAL A 306 14.07 11.08 4.58
N SER A 307 14.33 11.84 3.52
CA SER A 307 13.43 11.92 2.35
C SER A 307 13.31 10.56 1.65
N GLY A 308 14.44 9.87 1.43
CA GLY A 308 14.42 8.53 0.85
C GLY A 308 13.64 7.53 1.70
N LEU A 309 13.84 7.54 3.02
CA LEU A 309 13.10 6.69 3.96
C LEU A 309 11.60 7.00 3.95
N LEU A 310 11.22 8.27 3.93
CA LEU A 310 9.81 8.69 3.86
C LEU A 310 9.17 8.17 2.57
N CYS A 311 9.83 8.30 1.41
CA CYS A 311 9.33 7.77 0.14
C CYS A 311 9.14 6.25 0.17
N ILE A 312 10.10 5.50 0.71
CA ILE A 312 10.00 4.03 0.83
C ILE A 312 8.89 3.62 1.80
N CYS A 313 8.76 4.31 2.95
CA CYS A 313 7.66 4.10 3.87
C CYS A 313 6.30 4.40 3.22
N CYS A 314 6.19 5.51 2.47
CA CYS A 314 5.00 5.82 1.69
C CYS A 314 4.71 4.74 0.63
N ALA A 315 5.73 4.22 -0.05
CA ALA A 315 5.60 3.16 -1.03
C ALA A 315 5.02 1.86 -0.43
N LEU A 316 5.39 1.54 0.82
CA LEU A 316 4.84 0.42 1.59
C LEU A 316 3.41 0.69 2.08
N LEU A 317 3.13 1.91 2.53
CA LEU A 317 1.85 2.29 3.15
C LEU A 317 0.73 2.53 2.13
N VAL A 318 1.02 3.11 0.96
CA VAL A 318 0.01 3.44 -0.06
C VAL A 318 -0.86 2.24 -0.42
N PRO A 319 -0.29 1.07 -0.74
CA PRO A 319 -1.06 -0.16 -0.95
C PRO A 319 -1.90 -0.59 0.25
N ILE A 320 -1.40 -0.43 1.49
CA ILE A 320 -2.11 -0.83 2.71
C ILE A 320 -3.34 0.04 2.90
N LEU A 321 -3.15 1.36 2.82
CA LEU A 321 -4.23 2.33 2.97
C LEU A 321 -5.26 2.14 1.85
N TRP A 322 -4.79 1.83 0.64
CA TRP A 322 -5.68 1.55 -0.48
C TRP A 322 -6.49 0.26 -0.29
N ASP A 323 -5.83 -0.85 0.03
CA ASP A 323 -6.49 -2.14 0.25
C ASP A 323 -7.49 -2.06 1.42
N ARG A 324 -7.18 -1.23 2.43
CA ARG A 324 -8.10 -0.96 3.54
C ARG A 324 -9.31 -0.14 3.10
N ASN A 325 -9.11 0.95 2.37
CA ASN A 325 -10.21 1.75 1.82
C ASN A 325 -11.10 0.92 0.89
N ARG A 326 -10.49 0.00 0.14
CA ARG A 326 -11.22 -1.01 -0.63
C ARG A 326 -11.99 -1.95 0.31
N GLY A 327 -11.35 -2.52 1.32
CA GLY A 327 -11.93 -3.45 2.29
C GLY A 327 -13.11 -2.88 3.10
N THR A 328 -13.07 -1.59 3.46
CA THR A 328 -14.19 -0.92 4.13
C THR A 328 -15.41 -0.75 3.20
N LEU A 329 -15.19 -0.76 1.88
CA LEU A 329 -16.26 -0.77 0.89
C LEU A 329 -16.77 -2.19 0.56
N LEU A 330 -16.31 -3.20 1.29
CA LEU A 330 -16.51 -4.61 0.96
C LEU A 330 -17.20 -5.43 2.05
N ALA A 331 -17.65 -4.81 3.15
CA ALA A 331 -18.36 -5.52 4.21
C ALA A 331 -19.59 -6.30 3.67
N ASP A 332 -20.21 -5.81 2.58
CA ASP A 332 -21.25 -6.49 1.79
C ASP A 332 -20.96 -6.36 0.26
N GLY A 333 -19.73 -6.70 -0.19
CA GLY A 333 -19.24 -6.49 -1.56
C GLY A 333 -19.94 -7.29 -2.69
N TYR A 334 -19.33 -7.36 -3.88
CA TYR A 334 -19.85 -8.12 -5.02
C TYR A 334 -20.05 -9.62 -4.74
N GLN A 335 -19.29 -10.19 -3.81
CA GLN A 335 -19.45 -11.55 -3.33
C GLN A 335 -20.82 -11.75 -2.66
N HIS A 336 -21.33 -10.73 -1.94
CA HIS A 336 -22.67 -10.79 -1.38
C HIS A 336 -23.71 -10.87 -2.50
N TYR A 337 -23.64 -9.96 -3.48
CA TYR A 337 -24.55 -9.96 -4.63
C TYR A 337 -24.45 -11.24 -5.46
N GLU A 338 -23.25 -11.78 -5.63
CA GLU A 338 -23.08 -13.05 -6.32
C GLU A 338 -23.78 -14.20 -5.58
N GLN A 339 -23.74 -14.22 -4.26
CA GLN A 339 -24.37 -15.25 -3.45
C GLN A 339 -25.89 -15.09 -3.35
N THR A 340 -26.39 -13.86 -3.29
CA THR A 340 -27.81 -13.58 -3.04
C THR A 340 -28.62 -13.34 -4.32
N SER A 341 -27.99 -12.86 -5.39
CA SER A 341 -28.67 -12.44 -6.61
C SER A 341 -28.41 -13.39 -7.79
N PRO A 342 -29.40 -14.20 -8.21
CA PRO A 342 -29.26 -15.00 -9.43
C PRO A 342 -29.13 -14.12 -10.68
N CYS A 343 -29.70 -12.91 -10.64
CA CYS A 343 -29.64 -11.96 -11.74
C CYS A 343 -28.26 -11.33 -11.89
N PHE A 344 -27.60 -11.02 -10.77
CA PHE A 344 -26.20 -10.60 -10.79
C PHE A 344 -25.30 -11.67 -11.39
N ARG A 345 -25.48 -12.93 -10.99
CA ARG A 345 -24.73 -14.07 -11.56
C ARG A 345 -24.97 -14.21 -13.06
N TYR A 346 -26.23 -14.14 -13.49
CA TYR A 346 -26.58 -14.16 -14.91
C TYR A 346 -25.89 -13.03 -15.70
N LEU A 347 -25.93 -11.81 -15.16
CA LEU A 347 -25.30 -10.64 -15.78
C LEU A 347 -23.76 -10.67 -15.74
N LEU A 348 -23.16 -11.59 -14.98
CA LEU A 348 -21.75 -11.95 -15.08
C LEU A 348 -21.48 -13.12 -16.04
N GLY A 349 -22.50 -13.60 -16.75
CA GLY A 349 -22.38 -14.72 -17.68
C GLY A 349 -22.43 -16.10 -17.01
N ALA A 350 -23.02 -16.23 -15.82
CA ALA A 350 -23.34 -17.53 -15.23
C ALA A 350 -24.51 -18.14 -15.99
N ALA A 351 -24.27 -19.16 -16.80
CA ALA A 351 -25.35 -19.87 -17.47
C ALA A 351 -26.08 -20.81 -16.50
N THR A 352 -25.36 -21.38 -15.52
CA THR A 352 -25.86 -22.37 -14.56
C THR A 352 -25.27 -22.15 -13.16
N ASP A 353 -25.93 -22.70 -12.14
CA ASP A 353 -25.44 -22.67 -10.74
C ASP A 353 -24.10 -23.40 -10.56
N GLU A 354 -23.69 -24.23 -11.52
CA GLU A 354 -22.45 -25.01 -11.49
C GLU A 354 -21.19 -24.27 -11.97
N ASP A 355 -21.32 -23.04 -12.48
CA ASP A 355 -20.18 -22.23 -12.93
C ASP A 355 -19.33 -21.73 -11.74
N THR A 356 -18.56 -22.65 -11.15
CA THR A 356 -17.61 -22.38 -10.05
C THR A 356 -16.60 -21.29 -10.36
N ASN A 357 -16.32 -21.06 -11.65
CA ASN A 357 -15.41 -20.01 -12.11
C ASN A 357 -15.94 -18.60 -11.83
N LEU A 358 -17.24 -18.37 -11.74
CA LEU A 358 -17.76 -17.02 -11.49
C LEU A 358 -17.63 -16.58 -10.04
N ARG A 359 -17.67 -17.57 -9.11
CA ARG A 359 -17.32 -17.35 -7.70
C ARG A 359 -15.91 -16.80 -7.55
N SER A 360 -15.04 -17.06 -8.52
CA SER A 360 -13.70 -16.51 -8.53
C SER A 360 -13.67 -15.02 -8.90
N LEU A 361 -14.58 -14.51 -9.74
CA LEU A 361 -14.55 -13.11 -10.18
C LEU A 361 -14.94 -12.16 -9.04
N ALA A 362 -16.13 -12.33 -8.44
CA ALA A 362 -16.56 -11.44 -7.35
C ALA A 362 -15.61 -11.56 -6.16
N PHE A 363 -15.15 -12.78 -5.85
CA PHE A 363 -14.14 -13.01 -4.83
C PHE A 363 -12.79 -12.35 -5.18
N SER A 364 -12.37 -12.31 -6.44
CA SER A 364 -11.13 -11.59 -6.85
C SER A 364 -11.24 -10.08 -6.72
N LEU A 365 -12.44 -9.55 -6.94
CA LEU A 365 -12.74 -8.13 -6.83
C LEU A 365 -12.88 -7.68 -5.37
N ASP A 366 -13.35 -8.57 -4.49
CA ASP A 366 -13.60 -8.27 -3.08
C ASP A 366 -12.45 -8.69 -2.16
N ALA A 367 -11.86 -9.84 -2.42
CA ALA A 367 -10.76 -10.37 -1.63
C ALA A 367 -9.48 -10.56 -2.48
N PRO A 368 -8.89 -9.45 -2.96
CA PRO A 368 -7.65 -9.39 -3.73
C PRO A 368 -6.64 -10.51 -3.44
N LEU A 369 -6.14 -10.49 -2.21
CA LEU A 369 -5.04 -11.33 -1.74
C LEU A 369 -5.49 -12.76 -1.49
N ARG A 370 -6.79 -12.98 -1.22
CA ARG A 370 -7.33 -14.32 -0.97
C ARG A 370 -7.63 -15.06 -2.27
N SER A 371 -7.91 -14.32 -3.36
CA SER A 371 -8.22 -14.89 -4.67
C SER A 371 -7.01 -15.44 -5.41
N LEU A 372 -5.80 -15.02 -5.03
CA LEU A 372 -4.58 -15.51 -5.66
C LEU A 372 -4.36 -16.98 -5.31
N THR A 373 -4.28 -17.82 -6.34
CA THR A 373 -3.96 -19.24 -6.15
C THR A 373 -2.61 -19.38 -5.46
N LEU A 374 -2.52 -20.33 -4.52
CA LEU A 374 -1.29 -20.58 -3.75
C LEU A 374 -0.06 -20.73 -4.65
N ARG A 375 -0.24 -21.34 -5.84
CA ARG A 375 0.81 -21.50 -6.87
C ARG A 375 1.37 -20.18 -7.40
N ARG A 376 0.53 -19.16 -7.59
CA ARG A 376 0.98 -17.85 -8.08
C ARG A 376 1.64 -17.04 -6.97
N VAL A 377 1.06 -17.09 -5.76
CA VAL A 377 1.67 -16.46 -4.58
C VAL A 377 3.04 -17.08 -4.31
N SER A 378 3.15 -18.41 -4.36
CA SER A 378 4.44 -19.08 -4.16
C SER A 378 5.45 -18.73 -5.24
N PHE A 379 5.04 -18.64 -6.51
CA PHE A 379 5.93 -18.16 -7.59
C PHE A 379 6.48 -16.76 -7.31
N VAL A 380 5.60 -15.81 -6.94
CA VAL A 380 5.98 -14.43 -6.62
C VAL A 380 6.94 -14.36 -5.43
N VAL A 381 6.67 -15.15 -4.38
CA VAL A 381 7.53 -15.24 -3.20
C VAL A 381 8.89 -15.86 -3.57
N VAL A 382 8.92 -16.92 -4.38
CA VAL A 382 10.17 -17.56 -4.83
C VAL A 382 11.01 -16.58 -5.66
N VAL A 383 10.40 -15.85 -6.60
CA VAL A 383 11.10 -14.83 -7.40
C VAL A 383 11.65 -13.73 -6.50
N ALA A 384 10.87 -13.25 -5.53
CA ALA A 384 11.34 -12.24 -4.58
C ALA A 384 12.49 -12.74 -3.69
N ILE A 385 12.43 -13.98 -3.19
CA ILE A 385 13.50 -14.59 -2.41
C ILE A 385 14.76 -14.80 -3.25
N ALA A 386 14.63 -15.28 -4.49
CA ALA A 386 15.75 -15.48 -5.39
C ALA A 386 16.47 -14.15 -5.68
N LEU A 387 15.70 -13.08 -5.97
CA LEU A 387 16.22 -11.75 -6.17
C LEU A 387 16.88 -11.20 -4.88
N TYR A 388 16.30 -11.45 -3.72
CA TYR A 388 16.87 -11.09 -2.41
C TYR A 388 18.23 -11.75 -2.18
N VAL A 389 18.32 -13.05 -2.41
CA VAL A 389 19.57 -13.81 -2.24
C VAL A 389 20.63 -13.33 -3.24
N ALA A 390 20.25 -13.18 -4.52
CA ALA A 390 21.17 -12.75 -5.57
C ALA A 390 21.78 -11.38 -5.27
N LEU A 391 20.95 -10.42 -4.85
CA LEU A 391 21.44 -9.09 -4.56
C LEU A 391 22.20 -9.01 -3.22
N ARG A 392 21.80 -9.79 -2.21
CA ARG A 392 22.53 -9.88 -0.94
C ARG A 392 23.92 -10.49 -1.10
N TRP A 393 24.11 -11.41 -2.05
CA TRP A 393 25.40 -12.03 -2.33
C TRP A 393 26.47 -11.00 -2.73
N HIS A 394 26.06 -9.89 -3.36
CA HIS A 394 26.99 -8.85 -3.82
C HIS A 394 27.60 -7.99 -2.70
N GLY A 395 27.33 -8.29 -1.42
CA GLY A 395 28.14 -7.82 -0.29
C GLY A 395 27.97 -6.34 0.08
N PHE A 396 26.90 -5.69 -0.36
CA PHE A 396 26.66 -4.27 -0.06
C PHE A 396 26.38 -4.06 1.44
N SER A 397 27.32 -3.42 2.13
CA SER A 397 27.18 -2.95 3.51
C SER A 397 26.92 -1.45 3.50
N LEU A 398 25.68 -1.05 3.77
CA LEU A 398 25.20 0.33 3.79
C LEU A 398 25.10 0.85 5.20
N ASP A 399 25.94 1.83 5.56
CA ASP A 399 25.84 2.66 6.79
C ASP A 399 25.36 1.88 8.04
N GLY A 400 25.87 0.65 8.20
CA GLY A 400 25.48 -0.27 9.27
C GLY A 400 24.52 -1.40 8.84
N LYS A 401 24.76 -2.58 9.40
CA LYS A 401 24.03 -3.83 9.08
C LYS A 401 22.51 -3.71 9.20
N ALA A 402 22.00 -3.02 10.22
CA ALA A 402 20.56 -2.93 10.44
C ALA A 402 19.87 -2.00 9.44
N PHE A 403 20.50 -0.87 9.10
CA PHE A 403 19.98 0.04 8.10
C PHE A 403 19.96 -0.62 6.72
N SER A 404 21.04 -1.33 6.37
CA SER A 404 21.08 -2.17 5.16
C SER A 404 19.92 -3.16 5.13
N GLN A 405 19.70 -3.89 6.25
CA GLN A 405 18.61 -4.85 6.35
C GLN A 405 17.23 -4.20 6.21
N PHE A 406 17.02 -3.04 6.81
CA PHE A 406 15.79 -2.28 6.66
C PHE A 406 15.55 -1.90 5.19
N LEU A 407 16.54 -1.29 4.53
CA LEU A 407 16.41 -0.85 3.14
C LEU A 407 16.11 -2.03 2.22
N TRP A 408 16.81 -3.16 2.43
CA TRP A 408 16.55 -4.41 1.75
C TRP A 408 15.11 -4.89 1.95
N LEU A 409 14.68 -5.08 3.19
CA LEU A 409 13.35 -5.60 3.51
C LEU A 409 12.24 -4.68 3.01
N ALA A 410 12.42 -3.36 3.11
CA ALA A 410 11.46 -2.38 2.66
C ALA A 410 11.34 -2.38 1.13
N THR A 411 12.46 -2.33 0.41
CA THR A 411 12.49 -2.43 -1.06
C THR A 411 11.80 -3.69 -1.55
N PHE A 412 12.19 -4.85 -1.01
CA PHE A 412 11.59 -6.11 -1.39
C PHE A 412 10.12 -6.22 -1.02
N GLY A 413 9.73 -5.66 0.13
CA GLY A 413 8.33 -5.56 0.53
C GLY A 413 7.50 -4.77 -0.48
N VAL A 414 8.02 -3.63 -0.97
CA VAL A 414 7.36 -2.84 -2.00
C VAL A 414 7.29 -3.60 -3.33
N LEU A 415 8.40 -4.16 -3.81
CA LEU A 415 8.46 -4.92 -5.07
C LEU A 415 7.49 -6.11 -5.06
N LEU A 416 7.53 -6.93 -3.99
CA LEU A 416 6.65 -8.07 -3.81
C LEU A 416 5.18 -7.63 -3.87
N ARG A 417 4.84 -6.54 -3.18
CA ARG A 417 3.47 -6.05 -3.10
C ARG A 417 2.99 -5.48 -4.43
N ALA A 418 3.81 -4.69 -5.12
CA ALA A 418 3.48 -4.17 -6.44
C ALA A 418 3.26 -5.32 -7.43
N LEU A 419 4.09 -6.36 -7.39
CA LEU A 419 3.94 -7.55 -8.24
C LEU A 419 2.63 -8.32 -7.94
N VAL A 420 2.30 -8.49 -6.65
CA VAL A 420 1.03 -9.09 -6.22
C VAL A 420 -0.17 -8.29 -6.76
N GLN A 421 -0.11 -6.96 -6.68
CA GLN A 421 -1.18 -6.08 -7.20
C GLN A 421 -1.32 -6.15 -8.72
N LEU A 422 -0.21 -6.24 -9.47
CA LEU A 422 -0.23 -6.41 -10.92
C LEU A 422 -0.85 -7.75 -11.32
N ILE A 423 -0.42 -8.84 -10.68
CA ILE A 423 -0.97 -10.18 -10.95
C ILE A 423 -2.46 -10.21 -10.65
N GLN A 424 -2.88 -9.58 -9.57
CA GLN A 424 -4.29 -9.47 -9.24
C GLN A 424 -5.06 -8.67 -10.30
N ALA A 425 -4.54 -7.55 -10.77
CA ALA A 425 -5.18 -6.77 -11.83
C ALA A 425 -5.34 -7.59 -13.12
N ILE A 426 -4.30 -8.33 -13.53
CA ILE A 426 -4.33 -9.23 -14.68
C ILE A 426 -5.41 -10.31 -14.49
N GLU A 427 -5.47 -10.92 -13.31
CA GLU A 427 -6.40 -12.01 -13.06
C GLU A 427 -7.86 -11.55 -13.01
N SER A 428 -8.11 -10.44 -12.30
CA SER A 428 -9.45 -9.82 -12.29
C SER A 428 -9.87 -9.41 -13.70
N TRP A 429 -8.95 -8.90 -14.52
CA TRP A 429 -9.23 -8.60 -15.92
C TRP A 429 -9.52 -9.86 -16.75
N ARG A 430 -8.76 -10.94 -16.57
CA ARG A 430 -8.97 -12.21 -17.27
C ARG A 430 -10.37 -12.77 -16.99
N HIS A 431 -10.74 -12.87 -15.72
CA HIS A 431 -12.07 -13.34 -15.32
C HIS A 431 -13.19 -12.41 -15.82
N LEU A 432 -12.97 -11.09 -15.78
CA LEU A 432 -13.94 -10.14 -16.31
C LEU A 432 -14.09 -10.28 -17.83
N SER A 433 -12.99 -10.44 -18.57
CA SER A 433 -13.01 -10.60 -20.03
C SER A 433 -13.69 -11.90 -20.45
N GLU A 434 -13.48 -13.00 -19.70
CA GLU A 434 -14.23 -14.26 -19.89
C GLU A 434 -15.74 -14.07 -19.69
N ALA A 435 -16.13 -13.37 -18.61
CA ALA A 435 -17.54 -13.01 -18.35
C ALA A 435 -18.13 -12.15 -19.49
N LEU A 436 -17.39 -11.13 -19.94
CA LEU A 436 -17.79 -10.25 -21.05
C LEU A 436 -17.93 -11.01 -22.37
N GLY A 437 -17.07 -12.00 -22.63
CA GLY A 437 -17.17 -12.87 -23.79
C GLY A 437 -18.48 -13.66 -23.84
N ARG A 438 -19.03 -14.05 -22.69
CA ARG A 438 -20.34 -14.71 -22.58
C ARG A 438 -21.48 -13.69 -22.78
N ILE A 439 -21.39 -12.56 -22.08
CA ILE A 439 -22.39 -11.48 -22.12
C ILE A 439 -22.55 -10.90 -23.54
N LYS A 440 -21.49 -10.91 -24.36
CA LYS A 440 -21.51 -10.42 -25.74
C LYS A 440 -22.66 -10.95 -26.60
N HIS A 441 -23.13 -12.17 -26.31
CA HIS A 441 -24.18 -12.84 -27.09
C HIS A 441 -25.59 -12.58 -26.56
N GLU A 442 -25.73 -11.83 -25.47
CA GLU A 442 -27.02 -11.54 -24.86
C GLU A 442 -27.78 -10.43 -25.62
N PRO A 443 -29.10 -10.57 -25.79
CA PRO A 443 -29.90 -9.65 -26.61
C PRO A 443 -29.93 -8.22 -26.06
N PHE A 444 -29.81 -8.03 -24.74
CA PHE A 444 -29.79 -6.70 -24.13
C PHE A 444 -28.54 -5.88 -24.47
N ILE A 445 -27.50 -6.48 -25.07
CA ILE A 445 -26.33 -5.74 -25.54
C ILE A 445 -26.69 -4.73 -26.63
N ALA A 446 -27.75 -4.98 -27.40
CA ALA A 446 -28.30 -3.98 -28.32
C ALA A 446 -28.81 -2.74 -27.55
N ALA A 447 -29.49 -2.94 -26.41
CA ALA A 447 -29.95 -1.86 -25.54
C ALA A 447 -28.79 -1.14 -24.83
N ALA A 448 -27.68 -1.84 -24.58
CA ALA A 448 -26.47 -1.23 -24.02
C ALA A 448 -25.90 -0.12 -24.91
N LYS A 449 -26.06 -0.20 -26.24
CA LYS A 449 -25.69 0.89 -27.16
C LYS A 449 -26.50 2.17 -26.91
N ALA A 450 -27.76 2.04 -26.50
CA ALA A 450 -28.61 3.18 -26.19
C ALA A 450 -28.23 3.88 -24.87
N VAL A 451 -27.56 3.17 -23.96
CA VAL A 451 -27.11 3.72 -22.65
C VAL A 451 -26.10 4.85 -22.82
N HIS A 452 -25.13 4.67 -23.72
CA HIS A 452 -24.00 5.59 -23.88
C HIS A 452 -24.45 7.02 -24.18
N ASN A 453 -25.32 7.18 -25.18
CA ASN A 453 -25.65 8.49 -25.75
C ASN A 453 -26.47 9.40 -24.84
N LYS A 454 -27.09 8.87 -23.77
CA LYS A 454 -28.08 9.63 -22.98
C LYS A 454 -27.89 9.56 -21.47
N HIS A 455 -27.28 8.50 -20.95
CA HIS A 455 -27.42 8.19 -19.53
C HIS A 455 -26.11 7.99 -18.78
N LEU A 456 -25.03 7.56 -19.43
CA LEU A 456 -23.79 7.24 -18.73
C LEU A 456 -22.55 7.74 -19.48
N ALA A 457 -21.87 8.73 -18.91
CA ALA A 457 -20.51 9.07 -19.31
C ALA A 457 -19.56 7.94 -18.86
N TRP A 458 -19.18 7.07 -19.80
CA TRP A 458 -18.22 6.00 -19.54
C TRP A 458 -16.80 6.56 -19.45
N ASN A 459 -16.44 6.99 -18.24
CA ASN A 459 -15.07 7.36 -17.91
C ASN A 459 -14.54 6.34 -16.90
N VAL A 460 -13.51 5.60 -17.30
CA VAL A 460 -12.76 4.73 -16.40
C VAL A 460 -12.02 5.63 -15.42
N SER A 461 -12.53 5.71 -14.19
CA SER A 461 -11.97 6.53 -13.13
C SER A 461 -11.29 5.67 -12.08
N LEU A 462 -10.33 6.23 -11.34
CA LEU A 462 -9.79 5.57 -10.14
C LEU A 462 -10.82 5.42 -9.02
N PHE A 463 -11.91 6.18 -9.11
CA PHE A 463 -12.96 6.19 -8.12
C PHE A 463 -14.08 5.23 -8.53
N SER A 464 -14.62 4.55 -7.52
CA SER A 464 -15.82 3.74 -7.63
C SER A 464 -17.03 4.57 -8.08
N VAL A 465 -18.03 3.88 -8.63
CA VAL A 465 -19.32 4.49 -8.95
C VAL A 465 -19.93 5.02 -7.65
N ARG A 466 -20.44 6.26 -7.65
CA ARG A 466 -21.06 6.90 -6.48
C ARG A 466 -22.58 6.87 -6.60
N VAL A 467 -23.29 6.95 -5.47
CA VAL A 467 -24.76 7.04 -5.42
C VAL A 467 -25.27 8.18 -6.31
N GLY A 468 -24.61 9.35 -6.29
CA GLY A 468 -24.98 10.47 -7.16
C GLY A 468 -24.90 10.17 -8.68
N HIS A 469 -24.13 9.17 -9.09
CA HIS A 469 -24.09 8.74 -10.50
C HIS A 469 -25.29 7.86 -10.89
N MET A 470 -26.05 7.33 -9.93
CA MET A 470 -27.22 6.46 -10.18
C MET A 470 -28.50 7.21 -10.55
N VAL A 471 -28.49 8.56 -10.60
CA VAL A 471 -29.65 9.37 -11.00
C VAL A 471 -30.34 8.87 -12.28
N PRO A 472 -29.63 8.47 -13.36
CA PRO A 472 -30.25 7.95 -14.57
C PRO A 472 -31.02 6.64 -14.33
N VAL A 473 -30.51 5.76 -13.45
CA VAL A 473 -31.19 4.51 -13.07
C VAL A 473 -32.54 4.82 -12.44
N ILE A 474 -32.55 5.80 -11.55
CA ILE A 474 -33.74 6.15 -10.78
C ILE A 474 -34.77 6.88 -11.63
N ARG A 475 -34.35 7.78 -12.53
CA ARG A 475 -35.26 8.40 -13.50
C ARG A 475 -35.94 7.37 -14.39
N LEU A 476 -35.21 6.33 -14.75
CA LEU A 476 -35.75 5.27 -15.58
C LEU A 476 -36.66 4.33 -14.78
N LEU A 477 -36.30 4.05 -13.53
CA LEU A 477 -37.18 3.35 -12.58
C LEU A 477 -38.50 4.12 -12.34
N GLN A 478 -38.45 5.45 -12.26
CA GLN A 478 -39.64 6.31 -12.15
C GLN A 478 -40.55 6.17 -13.37
N ARG A 479 -39.98 6.11 -14.58
CA ARG A 479 -40.75 5.88 -15.82
C ARG A 479 -41.39 4.50 -15.79
N LEU A 480 -40.63 3.46 -15.44
CA LEU A 480 -41.16 2.10 -15.33
C LEU A 480 -42.27 2.00 -14.28
N ALA A 481 -42.12 2.69 -13.14
CA ALA A 481 -43.13 2.75 -12.08
C ALA A 481 -44.41 3.51 -12.49
N ALA A 482 -44.40 4.26 -13.59
CA ALA A 482 -45.57 4.90 -14.18
C ALA A 482 -46.29 4.02 -15.23
N THR A 483 -45.71 2.86 -15.58
CA THR A 483 -46.28 1.94 -16.59
C THR A 483 -47.02 0.78 -15.93
N GLU A 484 -47.69 -0.06 -16.73
CA GLU A 484 -48.35 -1.29 -16.25
C GLU A 484 -47.37 -2.26 -15.54
N TRP A 485 -46.07 -2.16 -15.85
CA TRP A 485 -45.03 -2.93 -15.17
C TRP A 485 -44.86 -2.56 -13.68
N ALA A 486 -45.36 -1.41 -13.24
CA ALA A 486 -45.30 -0.98 -11.85
C ALA A 486 -45.97 -1.99 -10.90
N ALA A 487 -47.09 -2.60 -11.32
CA ALA A 487 -47.77 -3.64 -10.54
C ALA A 487 -46.91 -4.89 -10.34
N GLN A 488 -45.91 -5.08 -11.20
CA GLN A 488 -44.99 -6.22 -11.20
C GLN A 488 -43.68 -5.94 -10.46
N MET A 489 -43.44 -4.67 -10.06
CA MET A 489 -42.21 -4.23 -9.41
C MET A 489 -42.54 -3.62 -8.03
N PRO A 490 -42.98 -4.44 -7.04
CA PRO A 490 -43.38 -3.93 -5.72
C PRO A 490 -42.24 -3.17 -5.03
N ASP A 491 -40.99 -3.54 -5.32
CA ASP A 491 -39.79 -2.93 -4.74
C ASP A 491 -39.38 -1.60 -5.40
N ALA A 492 -39.96 -1.23 -6.55
CA ALA A 492 -39.55 -0.03 -7.29
C ALA A 492 -39.77 1.24 -6.48
N ARG A 493 -40.93 1.39 -5.80
CA ARG A 493 -41.22 2.57 -4.98
C ARG A 493 -40.30 2.67 -3.76
N ALA A 494 -40.04 1.53 -3.10
CA ALA A 494 -39.11 1.48 -1.98
C ALA A 494 -37.69 1.86 -2.41
N ALA A 495 -37.21 1.34 -3.55
CA ALA A 495 -35.90 1.67 -4.09
C ALA A 495 -35.77 3.17 -4.43
N MET A 496 -36.81 3.79 -5.00
CA MET A 496 -36.83 5.24 -5.28
C MET A 496 -36.78 6.08 -3.99
N GLN A 497 -37.50 5.67 -2.95
CA GLN A 497 -37.49 6.36 -1.66
C GLN A 497 -36.11 6.26 -0.99
N ILE A 498 -35.55 5.05 -0.91
CA ILE A 498 -34.20 4.81 -0.39
C ILE A 498 -33.17 5.67 -1.11
N PHE A 499 -33.26 5.74 -2.45
CA PHE A 499 -32.38 6.61 -3.23
C PHE A 499 -32.51 8.07 -2.85
N SER A 500 -33.74 8.60 -2.77
CA SER A 500 -33.94 10.01 -2.44
C SER A 500 -33.34 10.36 -1.08
N ASP A 501 -33.50 9.48 -0.10
CA ASP A 501 -32.94 9.64 1.24
C ASP A 501 -31.41 9.56 1.24
N GLU A 502 -30.84 8.59 0.52
CA GLU A 502 -29.39 8.34 0.52
C GLU A 502 -28.61 9.33 -0.35
N ALA A 503 -29.16 9.73 -1.50
CA ALA A 503 -28.58 10.75 -2.35
C ALA A 503 -28.55 12.12 -1.65
N ALA A 504 -29.56 12.42 -0.82
CA ALA A 504 -29.58 13.64 0.00
C ALA A 504 -28.54 13.58 1.14
N ARG A 505 -28.39 12.41 1.80
CA ARG A 505 -27.48 12.26 2.93
C ARG A 505 -26.01 12.14 2.52
N SER A 506 -25.73 11.35 1.47
CA SER A 506 -24.38 10.87 1.15
C SER A 506 -24.15 10.67 -0.35
N PRO A 507 -24.20 11.74 -1.19
CA PRO A 507 -24.08 11.61 -2.65
C PRO A 507 -22.72 11.05 -3.11
N LYS A 508 -21.69 11.13 -2.25
CA LYS A 508 -20.33 10.64 -2.51
C LYS A 508 -20.12 9.17 -2.09
N MET A 509 -21.10 8.53 -1.46
CA MET A 509 -20.99 7.13 -1.04
C MET A 509 -20.81 6.22 -2.26
N PRO A 510 -19.93 5.22 -2.20
CA PRO A 510 -19.82 4.23 -3.27
C PRO A 510 -21.11 3.42 -3.44
N ALA A 511 -21.58 3.32 -4.68
CA ALA A 511 -22.84 2.69 -5.04
C ALA A 511 -22.88 1.23 -4.56
N ALA A 512 -21.80 0.45 -4.72
CA ALA A 512 -21.77 -0.96 -4.31
C ALA A 512 -22.12 -1.21 -2.83
N VAL A 513 -21.91 -0.21 -1.94
CA VAL A 513 -22.19 -0.29 -0.49
C VAL A 513 -23.53 0.36 -0.14
N SER A 514 -24.12 1.10 -1.08
CA SER A 514 -25.33 1.88 -0.84
C SER A 514 -26.57 0.99 -0.75
N GLN A 515 -27.52 1.41 0.09
CA GLN A 515 -28.83 0.75 0.15
C GLN A 515 -29.60 0.93 -1.17
N THR A 516 -29.38 2.05 -1.85
CA THR A 516 -29.87 2.35 -3.20
C THR A 516 -29.53 1.22 -4.16
N TRP A 517 -28.25 0.83 -4.23
CA TRP A 517 -27.78 -0.20 -5.15
C TRP A 517 -28.38 -1.56 -4.82
N CYS A 518 -28.43 -1.91 -3.53
CA CYS A 518 -29.10 -3.14 -3.09
C CYS A 518 -30.58 -3.16 -3.48
N ALA A 519 -31.31 -2.07 -3.23
CA ALA A 519 -32.73 -1.96 -3.55
C ALA A 519 -32.98 -1.97 -5.07
N SER A 520 -32.13 -1.31 -5.86
CA SER A 520 -32.27 -1.31 -7.32
C SER A 520 -31.99 -2.70 -7.92
N TRP A 521 -31.06 -3.47 -7.34
CA TRP A 521 -30.83 -4.86 -7.74
C TRP A 521 -32.01 -5.78 -7.47
N LYS A 522 -32.75 -5.59 -6.36
CA LYS A 522 -34.00 -6.34 -6.12
C LYS A 522 -35.05 -6.09 -7.21
N VAL A 523 -35.12 -4.86 -7.71
CA VAL A 523 -35.98 -4.56 -8.88
C VAL A 523 -35.50 -5.33 -10.11
N VAL A 524 -34.20 -5.32 -10.41
CA VAL A 524 -33.64 -6.12 -11.50
C VAL A 524 -33.99 -7.61 -11.34
N GLU A 525 -33.91 -8.14 -10.11
CA GLU A 525 -34.27 -9.54 -9.81
C GLU A 525 -35.73 -9.86 -10.10
N SER A 526 -36.65 -8.94 -9.79
CA SER A 526 -38.08 -9.14 -10.06
C SER A 526 -38.42 -9.12 -11.56
N VAL A 527 -37.63 -8.41 -12.37
CA VAL A 527 -37.95 -8.10 -13.76
C VAL A 527 -37.19 -8.99 -14.75
N LEU A 528 -35.90 -9.28 -14.49
CA LEU A 528 -35.02 -9.99 -15.41
C LEU A 528 -35.55 -11.37 -15.83
N PRO A 529 -36.05 -12.25 -14.93
CA PRO A 529 -36.57 -13.55 -15.32
C PRO A 529 -37.75 -13.45 -16.29
N ARG A 530 -38.60 -12.41 -16.13
CA ARG A 530 -39.76 -12.18 -16.98
C ARG A 530 -39.32 -11.72 -18.36
N VAL A 531 -38.47 -10.70 -18.41
CA VAL A 531 -37.88 -10.21 -19.66
C VAL A 531 -37.20 -11.34 -20.41
N ARG A 532 -36.45 -12.19 -19.69
CA ARG A 532 -35.80 -13.34 -20.29
C ARG A 532 -36.81 -14.32 -20.90
N ALA A 533 -37.87 -14.65 -20.16
CA ALA A 533 -38.89 -15.61 -20.58
C ALA A 533 -39.80 -15.09 -21.71
N THR A 534 -40.03 -13.78 -21.80
CA THR A 534 -40.99 -13.21 -22.76
C THR A 534 -40.34 -12.56 -23.97
N LEU A 535 -39.19 -11.91 -23.80
CA LEU A 535 -38.60 -11.02 -24.82
C LEU A 535 -37.29 -11.57 -25.40
N TRP A 536 -36.50 -12.25 -24.58
CA TRP A 536 -35.17 -12.72 -24.99
C TRP A 536 -35.12 -14.16 -25.44
N VAL A 537 -36.21 -14.92 -25.26
CA VAL A 537 -36.29 -16.23 -25.90
C VAL A 537 -36.32 -15.97 -27.41
N PRO A 538 -35.48 -16.65 -28.21
CA PRO A 538 -35.59 -16.65 -29.66
C PRO A 538 -36.83 -17.43 -30.08
N HIS A 539 -38.01 -16.97 -29.67
CA HIS A 539 -39.26 -17.43 -30.20
C HIS A 539 -39.40 -16.84 -31.59
N GLY A 540 -39.67 -17.70 -32.57
CA GLY A 540 -39.81 -17.32 -33.97
C GLY A 540 -40.73 -16.12 -34.17
N ALA A 541 -40.61 -15.48 -35.34
CA ALA A 541 -41.22 -14.19 -35.71
C ALA A 541 -42.66 -13.92 -35.20
N ALA A 542 -43.46 -14.96 -34.96
CA ALA A 542 -44.79 -14.90 -34.37
C ALA A 542 -44.87 -14.26 -32.95
N ALA A 543 -43.94 -14.56 -32.04
CA ALA A 543 -43.98 -13.99 -30.69
C ALA A 543 -43.59 -12.50 -30.70
N SER A 544 -42.62 -12.13 -31.54
CA SER A 544 -42.30 -10.73 -31.84
C SER A 544 -43.49 -10.01 -32.51
N ALA A 545 -44.22 -10.66 -33.41
CA ALA A 545 -45.40 -10.09 -34.06
C ALA A 545 -46.54 -9.78 -33.06
N ALA A 546 -46.78 -10.67 -32.09
CA ALA A 546 -47.80 -10.47 -31.07
C ALA A 546 -47.48 -9.28 -30.13
N VAL A 547 -46.21 -9.11 -29.75
CA VAL A 547 -45.77 -7.99 -28.91
C VAL A 547 -45.72 -6.67 -29.68
N THR A 548 -45.39 -6.70 -30.97
CA THR A 548 -45.29 -5.49 -31.81
C THR A 548 -46.64 -4.87 -32.19
N GLY A 549 -47.75 -5.59 -32.03
CA GLY A 549 -49.10 -5.06 -32.29
C GLY A 549 -49.55 -3.93 -31.36
N ARG A 550 -48.88 -3.69 -30.22
CA ARG A 550 -49.13 -2.55 -29.33
C ARG A 550 -47.92 -1.62 -29.27
N PRO A 551 -47.99 -0.40 -29.83
CA PRO A 551 -46.86 0.53 -29.84
C PRO A 551 -46.36 0.87 -28.42
N ASP A 552 -47.27 0.98 -27.46
CA ASP A 552 -46.93 1.28 -26.06
C ASP A 552 -46.14 0.16 -25.39
N ALA A 553 -46.42 -1.11 -25.73
CA ALA A 553 -45.71 -2.26 -25.18
C ALA A 553 -44.24 -2.24 -25.60
N ARG A 554 -43.93 -1.83 -26.84
CA ARG A 554 -42.55 -1.76 -27.34
C ARG A 554 -41.72 -0.70 -26.62
N CYS A 555 -42.32 0.45 -26.29
CA CYS A 555 -41.64 1.50 -25.53
C CYS A 555 -41.30 1.01 -24.10
N GLN A 556 -42.26 0.35 -23.44
CA GLN A 556 -42.06 -0.19 -22.09
C GLN A 556 -40.97 -1.26 -22.05
N VAL A 557 -40.96 -2.17 -23.02
CA VAL A 557 -39.91 -3.20 -23.17
C VAL A 557 -38.54 -2.55 -23.31
N THR A 558 -38.43 -1.54 -24.17
CA THR A 558 -37.17 -0.82 -24.40
C THR A 558 -36.67 -0.16 -23.12
N ASP A 559 -37.56 0.43 -22.32
CA ASP A 559 -37.20 1.02 -21.03
C ASP A 559 -36.71 -0.05 -20.05
N VAL A 560 -37.36 -1.22 -19.98
CA VAL A 560 -36.91 -2.32 -19.11
C VAL A 560 -35.53 -2.85 -19.52
N GLU A 561 -35.29 -3.06 -20.81
CA GLU A 561 -33.97 -3.48 -21.30
C GLU A 561 -32.91 -2.43 -21.01
N LEU A 562 -33.24 -1.15 -21.18
CA LEU A 562 -32.37 -0.03 -20.87
C LEU A 562 -32.06 0.04 -19.36
N PHE A 563 -33.01 -0.30 -18.48
CA PHE A 563 -32.79 -0.41 -17.03
C PHE A 563 -31.73 -1.46 -16.68
N ILE A 564 -31.85 -2.64 -17.27
CA ILE A 564 -30.94 -3.76 -17.04
C ILE A 564 -29.56 -3.44 -17.62
N ALA A 565 -29.50 -2.93 -18.86
CA ALA A 565 -28.27 -2.54 -19.52
C ALA A 565 -27.52 -1.44 -18.74
N LEU A 566 -28.25 -0.48 -18.15
CA LEU A 566 -27.66 0.57 -17.33
C LEU A 566 -27.07 0.02 -16.01
N HIS A 567 -27.74 -0.94 -15.36
CA HIS A 567 -27.18 -1.62 -14.18
C HIS A 567 -25.90 -2.38 -14.52
N LEU A 568 -25.90 -3.13 -15.63
CA LEU A 568 -24.72 -3.81 -16.11
C LEU A 568 -23.59 -2.81 -16.38
N ALA A 569 -23.90 -1.69 -17.03
CA ALA A 569 -22.91 -0.66 -17.32
C ALA A 569 -22.28 -0.08 -16.05
N PHE A 570 -23.07 0.23 -15.01
CA PHE A 570 -22.52 0.69 -13.73
C PHE A 570 -21.68 -0.37 -13.03
N MET A 571 -22.13 -1.63 -13.03
CA MET A 571 -21.40 -2.74 -12.46
C MET A 571 -20.04 -2.91 -13.15
N LEU A 572 -20.03 -3.01 -14.48
CA LEU A 572 -18.81 -3.17 -15.28
C LEU A 572 -17.87 -1.97 -15.11
N ARG A 573 -18.40 -0.75 -15.06
CA ARG A 573 -17.60 0.45 -14.82
C ARG A 573 -16.90 0.38 -13.46
N ASP A 574 -17.59 -0.03 -12.39
CA ASP A 574 -16.98 -0.17 -11.07
C ASP A 574 -15.91 -1.27 -11.05
N MET A 575 -16.19 -2.42 -11.67
CA MET A 575 -15.22 -3.53 -11.78
C MET A 575 -13.95 -3.12 -12.52
N VAL A 576 -14.07 -2.48 -13.68
CA VAL A 576 -12.92 -1.96 -14.45
C VAL A 576 -12.17 -0.89 -13.66
N SER A 577 -12.90 0.00 -12.97
CA SER A 577 -12.28 1.03 -12.12
C SER A 577 -11.43 0.41 -11.01
N ARG A 578 -11.89 -0.68 -10.38
CA ARG A 578 -11.11 -1.42 -9.36
C ARG A 578 -9.85 -2.05 -9.95
N ILE A 579 -9.93 -2.63 -11.15
CA ILE A 579 -8.79 -3.24 -11.86
C ILE A 579 -7.74 -2.17 -12.21
N VAL A 580 -8.15 -1.08 -12.83
CA VAL A 580 -7.26 0.04 -13.19
C VAL A 580 -6.67 0.67 -11.92
N CYS A 581 -7.42 0.71 -10.84
CA CYS A 581 -6.89 1.25 -9.60
C CYS A 581 -5.86 0.34 -8.93
N THR A 582 -6.03 -0.99 -8.95
CA THR A 582 -4.98 -1.90 -8.47
C THR A 582 -3.67 -1.75 -9.22
N MET A 583 -3.76 -1.54 -10.52
CA MET A 583 -2.63 -1.26 -11.40
C MET A 583 -1.99 0.10 -11.08
N GLY A 584 -2.78 1.15 -10.89
CA GLY A 584 -2.31 2.47 -10.50
C GLY A 584 -1.58 2.49 -9.16
N ASN A 585 -2.02 1.69 -8.19
CA ASN A 585 -1.32 1.54 -6.91
C ASN A 585 0.05 0.90 -7.06
N ALA A 586 0.14 -0.17 -7.87
CA ALA A 586 1.42 -0.85 -8.10
C ALA A 586 2.44 0.11 -8.71
N LEU A 587 2.02 0.88 -9.73
CA LEU A 587 2.85 1.90 -10.37
C LEU A 587 3.23 3.03 -9.42
N THR A 588 2.30 3.50 -8.59
CA THR A 588 2.58 4.55 -7.60
C THR A 588 3.59 4.08 -6.56
N SER A 589 3.46 2.85 -6.06
CA SER A 589 4.41 2.25 -5.13
C SER A 589 5.80 2.08 -5.75
N LEU A 590 5.89 1.58 -6.98
CA LEU A 590 7.17 1.45 -7.69
C LEU A 590 7.80 2.82 -7.98
N GLY A 591 6.99 3.81 -8.37
CA GLY A 591 7.46 5.18 -8.57
C GLY A 591 8.00 5.81 -7.29
N LEU A 592 7.31 5.61 -6.15
CA LEU A 592 7.78 6.07 -4.84
C LEU A 592 9.03 5.33 -4.37
N LEU A 593 9.19 4.05 -4.72
CA LEU A 593 10.40 3.27 -4.43
C LEU A 593 11.60 3.80 -5.21
N VAL A 594 11.44 3.98 -6.52
CA VAL A 594 12.45 4.58 -7.41
C VAL A 594 12.85 5.95 -6.86
N LEU A 595 11.87 6.79 -6.54
CA LEU A 595 12.12 8.11 -5.95
C LEU A 595 12.88 7.99 -4.62
N GLY A 596 12.52 7.03 -3.75
CA GLY A 596 13.21 6.78 -2.49
C GLY A 596 14.69 6.45 -2.67
N HIS A 597 15.04 5.61 -3.64
CA HIS A 597 16.43 5.29 -3.96
C HIS A 597 17.18 6.38 -4.71
N LEU A 598 16.47 7.32 -5.35
CA LEU A 598 17.08 8.48 -5.97
C LEU A 598 17.42 9.58 -4.96
N LEU A 599 16.55 9.77 -3.96
CA LEU A 599 16.73 10.75 -2.89
C LEU A 599 17.76 10.32 -1.85
N TYR A 600 18.15 9.04 -1.84
CA TYR A 600 19.16 8.50 -0.93
C TYR A 600 20.38 7.95 -1.68
N THR A 601 21.58 8.39 -1.32
CA THR A 601 22.83 7.94 -1.94
C THR A 601 23.50 6.88 -1.07
N PHE A 602 23.79 5.71 -1.64
CA PHE A 602 24.40 4.59 -0.92
C PHE A 602 25.20 3.67 -1.86
N GLN A 603 26.10 2.84 -1.33
CA GLN A 603 26.90 1.91 -2.14
C GLN A 603 26.03 0.82 -2.81
N GLY A 604 26.12 0.68 -4.13
CA GLY A 604 25.26 -0.25 -4.88
C GLY A 604 23.88 0.32 -5.23
N ARG A 605 23.64 1.62 -5.00
CA ARG A 605 22.44 2.34 -5.45
C ARG A 605 22.12 2.09 -6.92
N SER A 606 23.11 2.09 -7.81
CA SER A 606 22.90 1.85 -9.24
C SER A 606 22.24 0.50 -9.50
N THR A 607 22.66 -0.56 -8.79
CA THR A 607 22.06 -1.89 -8.90
C THR A 607 20.60 -1.89 -8.47
N PHE A 608 20.27 -1.25 -7.33
CA PHE A 608 18.89 -1.11 -6.87
C PHE A 608 18.02 -0.33 -7.86
N LEU A 609 18.52 0.80 -8.36
CA LEU A 609 17.81 1.60 -9.35
C LEU A 609 17.56 0.84 -10.65
N ILE A 610 18.54 0.06 -11.14
CA ILE A 610 18.34 -0.78 -12.33
C ILE A 610 17.23 -1.79 -12.08
N VAL A 611 17.23 -2.47 -10.93
CA VAL A 611 16.17 -3.42 -10.57
C VAL A 611 14.82 -2.71 -10.50
N ASP A 612 14.70 -1.60 -9.79
CA ASP A 612 13.44 -0.87 -9.66
C ASP A 612 12.92 -0.38 -11.01
N MET A 613 13.81 0.09 -11.88
CA MET A 613 13.46 0.52 -13.24
C MET A 613 12.94 -0.63 -14.09
N LEU A 614 13.58 -1.81 -14.01
CA LEU A 614 13.09 -3.00 -14.71
C LEU A 614 11.67 -3.37 -14.27
N PHE A 615 11.41 -3.36 -12.96
CA PHE A 615 10.08 -3.62 -12.42
C PHE A 615 9.06 -2.53 -12.81
N LEU A 616 9.45 -1.26 -12.79
CA LEU A 616 8.59 -0.16 -13.19
C LEU A 616 8.23 -0.22 -14.68
N ILE A 617 9.20 -0.50 -15.55
CA ILE A 617 8.98 -0.67 -17.00
C ILE A 617 8.07 -1.86 -17.25
N ALA A 618 8.30 -3.00 -16.60
CA ALA A 618 7.46 -4.18 -16.72
C ALA A 618 6.02 -3.90 -16.24
N ALA A 619 5.86 -3.19 -15.13
CA ALA A 619 4.56 -2.74 -14.62
C ALA A 619 3.86 -1.80 -15.60
N ALA A 620 4.58 -0.84 -16.19
CA ALA A 620 4.07 0.10 -17.18
C ALA A 620 3.62 -0.61 -18.47
N ALA A 621 4.41 -1.56 -18.97
CA ALA A 621 4.06 -2.38 -20.14
C ALA A 621 2.82 -3.24 -19.88
N THR A 622 2.74 -3.88 -18.71
CA THR A 622 1.56 -4.65 -18.28
C THR A 622 0.32 -3.75 -18.18
N SER A 623 0.50 -2.54 -17.67
CA SER A 623 -0.58 -1.56 -17.53
C SER A 623 -1.12 -1.10 -18.87
N LEU A 624 -0.22 -0.83 -19.83
CA LEU A 624 -0.59 -0.48 -21.20
C LEU A 624 -1.33 -1.64 -21.88
N TRP A 625 -0.85 -2.88 -21.73
CA TRP A 625 -1.50 -4.06 -22.26
C TRP A 625 -2.92 -4.23 -21.69
N LEU A 626 -3.11 -4.02 -20.40
CA LEU A 626 -4.42 -4.12 -19.74
C LEU A 626 -5.37 -3.02 -20.24
N LEU A 627 -4.91 -1.77 -20.33
CA LEU A 627 -5.71 -0.67 -20.89
C LEU A 627 -6.13 -0.93 -22.33
N VAL A 628 -5.20 -1.41 -23.18
CA VAL A 628 -5.50 -1.79 -24.56
C VAL A 628 -6.52 -2.94 -24.60
N SER A 629 -6.40 -3.92 -23.71
CA SER A 629 -7.33 -5.05 -23.64
C SER A 629 -8.74 -4.60 -23.23
N VAL A 630 -8.85 -3.67 -22.26
CA VAL A 630 -10.11 -3.06 -21.84
C VAL A 630 -10.77 -2.28 -22.98
N GLU A 631 -10.00 -1.51 -23.75
CA GLU A 631 -10.54 -0.79 -24.91
C GLU A 631 -10.96 -1.73 -26.04
N ARG A 632 -10.26 -2.84 -26.27
CA ARG A 632 -10.59 -3.78 -27.36
C ARG A 632 -11.78 -4.69 -27.04
N ASP A 633 -12.16 -4.81 -25.77
CA ASP A 633 -13.29 -5.66 -25.39
C ASP A 633 -14.60 -5.20 -26.06
N PHE A 634 -15.36 -6.15 -26.60
CA PHE A 634 -16.55 -5.86 -27.39
C PHE A 634 -17.63 -5.17 -26.57
N VAL A 635 -17.91 -5.65 -25.36
CA VAL A 635 -19.00 -5.13 -24.52
C VAL A 635 -18.62 -3.76 -23.99
N ILE A 636 -17.37 -3.59 -23.54
CA ILE A 636 -16.87 -2.29 -23.08
C ILE A 636 -16.84 -1.27 -24.23
N SER A 637 -16.41 -1.68 -25.42
CA SER A 637 -16.44 -0.81 -26.61
C SER A 637 -17.86 -0.34 -26.93
N MET A 638 -18.83 -1.26 -26.90
CA MET A 638 -20.24 -0.94 -27.14
C MET A 638 -20.80 0.04 -26.09
N LEU A 639 -20.43 -0.11 -24.82
CA LEU A 639 -20.82 0.80 -23.74
C LEU A 639 -20.15 2.18 -23.84
N ARG A 640 -19.05 2.28 -24.59
CA ARG A 640 -18.30 3.51 -24.86
C ARG A 640 -18.64 4.15 -26.21
N ASP A 641 -19.53 3.53 -26.97
CA ASP A 641 -19.81 3.88 -28.37
C ASP A 641 -18.54 3.93 -29.25
N THR A 642 -17.57 3.07 -28.97
CA THR A 642 -16.36 2.88 -29.79
C THR A 642 -16.50 1.64 -30.67
N ARG A 643 -15.70 1.55 -31.74
CA ARG A 643 -15.70 0.40 -32.66
C ARG A 643 -15.22 -0.88 -31.96
N PRO A 644 -16.09 -1.91 -31.80
CA PRO A 644 -15.71 -3.12 -31.09
C PRO A 644 -14.49 -3.82 -31.69
N GLY A 645 -13.57 -4.27 -30.84
CA GLY A 645 -12.34 -4.96 -31.25
C GLY A 645 -11.20 -4.04 -31.72
N ARG A 646 -11.43 -2.73 -31.82
CA ARG A 646 -10.42 -1.73 -32.21
C ARG A 646 -10.09 -0.81 -31.04
N VAL A 647 -8.83 -0.40 -30.94
CA VAL A 647 -8.41 0.64 -29.99
C VAL A 647 -8.70 1.99 -30.64
N GLU A 648 -9.54 2.80 -30.01
CA GLU A 648 -9.76 4.18 -30.41
C GLU A 648 -8.88 5.11 -29.57
N PHE A 649 -7.99 5.85 -30.23
CA PHE A 649 -7.10 6.82 -29.60
C PHE A 649 -7.83 8.14 -29.29
N ASN A 650 -8.91 8.06 -28.52
CA ASN A 650 -9.62 9.24 -28.02
C ASN A 650 -8.84 9.89 -26.86
N ALA A 651 -9.19 11.15 -26.55
CA ALA A 651 -8.53 11.92 -25.49
C ALA A 651 -8.63 11.23 -24.11
N THR A 652 -9.68 10.46 -23.85
CA THR A 652 -9.87 9.71 -22.60
C THR A 652 -8.87 8.57 -22.47
N PHE A 653 -8.68 7.79 -23.55
CA PHE A 653 -7.67 6.73 -23.61
C PHE A 653 -6.26 7.32 -23.50
N LEU A 654 -5.95 8.35 -24.28
CA LEU A 654 -4.64 9.02 -24.24
C LEU A 654 -4.35 9.61 -22.85
N ARG A 655 -5.36 10.18 -22.18
CA ARG A 655 -5.22 10.64 -20.78
C ARG A 655 -4.94 9.49 -19.83
N GLY A 656 -5.62 8.35 -19.98
CA GLY A 656 -5.34 7.14 -19.20
C GLY A 656 -3.91 6.65 -19.39
N VAL A 657 -3.45 6.53 -20.63
CA VAL A 657 -2.06 6.16 -20.95
C VAL A 657 -1.07 7.18 -20.39
N ALA A 658 -1.36 8.47 -20.55
CA ALA A 658 -0.49 9.53 -20.03
C ALA A 658 -0.35 9.48 -18.50
N VAL A 659 -1.47 9.33 -17.78
CA VAL A 659 -1.47 9.34 -16.30
C VAL A 659 -0.90 8.05 -15.72
N TYR A 660 -1.26 6.89 -16.28
CA TYR A 660 -0.91 5.60 -15.69
C TYR A 660 0.39 5.01 -16.23
N VAL A 661 0.79 5.32 -17.46
CA VAL A 661 1.97 4.70 -18.10
C VAL A 661 3.08 5.72 -18.28
N VAL A 662 2.79 6.83 -18.96
CA VAL A 662 3.83 7.79 -19.34
C VAL A 662 4.35 8.56 -18.12
N LEU A 663 3.47 9.10 -17.28
CA LEU A 663 3.87 9.94 -16.15
C LEU A 663 4.79 9.21 -15.16
N PRO A 664 4.50 7.97 -14.70
CA PRO A 664 5.41 7.25 -13.80
C PRO A 664 6.76 6.94 -14.47
N VAL A 665 6.76 6.54 -15.74
CA VAL A 665 7.99 6.19 -16.48
C VAL A 665 8.84 7.44 -16.73
N VAL A 666 8.24 8.55 -17.14
CA VAL A 666 8.94 9.81 -17.38
C VAL A 666 9.47 10.38 -16.06
N ALA A 667 8.69 10.34 -14.99
CA ALA A 667 9.16 10.76 -13.66
C ALA A 667 10.39 9.94 -13.22
N ALA A 668 10.37 8.64 -13.49
CA ALA A 668 11.48 7.75 -13.17
C ALA A 668 12.70 8.01 -14.06
N LEU A 669 12.51 8.13 -15.39
CA LEU A 669 13.59 8.42 -16.34
C LEU A 669 14.22 9.79 -16.09
N GLY A 670 13.42 10.83 -15.87
CA GLY A 670 13.92 12.18 -15.59
C GLY A 670 14.74 12.26 -14.30
N ALA A 671 14.55 11.30 -13.39
CA ALA A 671 15.31 11.24 -12.16
C ALA A 671 16.57 10.37 -12.26
N VAL A 672 16.66 9.44 -13.23
CA VAL A 672 17.91 8.74 -13.57
C VAL A 672 18.78 9.55 -14.55
N PHE A 673 18.15 10.26 -15.48
CA PHE A 673 18.79 11.09 -16.50
C PHE A 673 18.35 12.54 -16.31
N PRO A 674 19.11 13.35 -15.57
CA PRO A 674 18.77 14.74 -15.27
C PRO A 674 18.49 15.57 -16.54
N GLU A 675 19.17 15.25 -17.65
CA GLU A 675 18.98 15.90 -18.95
C GLU A 675 17.53 15.74 -19.44
N ILE A 676 16.97 14.53 -19.34
CA ILE A 676 15.57 14.24 -19.69
C ILE A 676 14.63 15.01 -18.74
N GLY A 677 14.97 15.07 -17.46
CA GLY A 677 14.22 15.82 -16.46
C GLY A 677 14.11 17.31 -16.80
N ILE A 678 15.23 17.95 -17.15
CA ILE A 678 15.29 19.37 -17.52
C ILE A 678 14.45 19.65 -18.77
N HIS A 679 14.59 18.81 -19.80
CA HIS A 679 13.77 18.94 -21.01
C HIS A 679 12.28 18.80 -20.71
N PHE A 680 11.89 17.83 -19.88
CA PHE A 680 10.50 17.65 -19.52
C PHE A 680 9.94 18.83 -18.72
N THR A 681 10.69 19.36 -17.75
CA THR A 681 10.28 20.56 -17.01
C THR A 681 10.12 21.76 -17.92
N SER A 682 10.99 21.92 -18.93
CA SER A 682 10.88 23.03 -19.89
C SER A 682 9.61 22.96 -20.74
N VAL A 683 9.15 21.76 -21.08
CA VAL A 683 7.88 21.56 -21.81
C VAL A 683 6.66 21.90 -20.92
N LEU A 684 6.79 21.72 -19.60
CA LEU A 684 5.73 22.04 -18.64
C LEU A 684 5.72 23.49 -18.16
N ASP A 685 6.77 24.28 -18.44
CA ASP A 685 6.88 25.67 -18.01
C ASP A 685 5.67 26.54 -18.42
N PRO A 686 5.07 26.42 -19.63
CA PRO A 686 3.87 27.18 -19.98
C PRO A 686 2.67 26.88 -19.07
N LEU A 687 2.47 25.61 -18.70
CA LEU A 687 1.41 25.21 -17.78
C LEU A 687 1.67 25.73 -16.37
N ARG A 688 2.94 25.76 -15.95
CA ARG A 688 3.36 26.33 -14.67
C ARG A 688 3.13 27.84 -14.62
N GLN A 689 3.36 28.55 -15.72
CA GLN A 689 3.06 29.98 -15.84
C GLN A 689 1.56 30.27 -15.76
N ILE A 690 0.71 29.45 -16.39
CA ILE A 690 -0.76 29.59 -16.31
C ILE A 690 -1.29 29.27 -14.91
N ALA A 691 -0.76 28.25 -14.23
CA ALA A 691 -1.21 27.87 -12.89
C ALA A 691 -0.73 28.82 -11.78
N GLY A 692 0.28 29.65 -12.05
CA GLY A 692 0.79 30.67 -11.13
C GLY A 692 0.12 32.04 -11.29
N GLN A 693 -0.75 32.20 -12.29
CA GLN A 693 -1.66 33.34 -12.46
C GLN A 693 -3.01 33.02 -11.81
#